data_AF-A0A6A1VRA4-F1
#
_entry.id   AF-A0A6A1VRA4-F1
#
_cell.length_a   1.000
_cell.length_b   1.000
_cell.length_c   1.000
_cell.angle_alpha   90.00
_cell.angle_beta   90.00
_cell.angle_gamma   90.00
#
_symmetry.space_group_name_H-M   'P 1'
#
loop_
_entity.id
_entity.type
_entity.pdbx_description
1 polymer ?
#
loop_
_entity_poly.entity_id
_entity_poly.type
_entity_poly.pdbx_seq_one_letter_code
_entity_poly.pdbx_strand_id
1 'polypeptide(L)'
;MLLQRKFWVVILFLVAGAEPYTAEGRPHRILLDTDVDTDDFFALLYLLKQNRSEFEVEAVTINTNGWSDAGHAVNHIYDLLYMMDRDDIAVGVGGEGGIQENGTLLPDVGGYLPIIEQGTATVGYCRYRQAIPVGQGGRLDVDTNFGLRKAFLPQGRRRYTPLEQPTAQQVMIDKISAGPLTVFLIGAHTNLAIFLMNNPHLKKNIEHIYIMGGGVRSNLTGCFPQKASSSCEPQNSGDPGNLFTDYSSNPYAELNMFGDPFAAYQVFHSGIPITLVPLDATDTIPMNENYMNTFKQSQSTCEAQYCFKSLEVIRDAQSKDQFYANYFMWDCFAAGVATSIMLNPNNISGENEFAEMEYMNLTVVTSNRPYGVSDGSNPLFDGRKVPKFNLKKGGVHSGHIQAGLRDPFCIVKNGKGKCQDGYTAEVTGPEAVRVLVATKAKPSWDQNSPLNRQFYKSFLEALNRQEQTGRFNFMTQFPYYEQALYRPDFRSKTLGKPVVFDMDMSAGDFLALFYLLKVPVEVINLKAIIVSPTGWANAATIDVIYDLLHMMGRDDIPVGLGDVFGMNQSDPIFPAVGDCKYIKAIPHGSGGLLDSDTLYGLARDLPRSPRRYTAEKSVKYRASRDTDHPGLRQPLALEVWESVVETLGPGSKITILTNGPLTNLARIVTSEKNATSAIQEVYIVGGHISHSDRDKGNVFSVPSNEFAEFNMFLDPVAAKTVFDSELDITLIPLGIQRRVGSFPRILEKFQETRTTPEAKFANRLLSRLYHLQRRHQRYQHTDIFLGEILGAVALTCDHSSLKPTLRVEPIKVFAEGVESKDGKTVIDKNHGKLVKILEKIDTAAYYDLYANQLGNTKQSAVLGSYDDQRRKWRVVGANPYTAEGRPRRILLDTDVDTDDLFALLYLLKQNRSEFELEAVTISTNAWSDAGHAVNQIYCLLYMMDRDDIAVGVEGEGGRLENGTILPNVGGYLPLIEQGTTTSGYCRYRPATPVGQEGRLDVDTNYGMRKAFLPQGRRRYTSLEQPTAQQVMIGKISAGPINVFLFGAHTNFAIFLMTNPHLKENIEHIYVMGGGVRPNLASCCPQNASSSCVPCHCGDHGNLFTAYSSNPYAEFNMFGDPFAAYQDYFMWDCFAAGVATSIMLNTDNISGKNVFADMEYMNLTVVSSNKLYGLSDCSNPFFDGCVVQKFNRKKDGVHSGHVQKGLQDPFCIEKNGKGKSQDGYTAEVTGPEAVRVLVATKAKPNRDKDSPLNREFYKISWR
;
A
#
# COMPACT_ATOMS: atom_id res chain seq x y z
N MET A 1 57.84 -19.20 50.08
CA MET A 1 57.25 -20.03 48.99
C MET A 1 55.72 -20.05 48.94
N LEU A 2 54.97 -19.86 50.04
CA LEU A 2 53.50 -19.77 50.01
C LEU A 2 52.93 -18.40 49.58
N LEU A 3 53.68 -17.30 49.70
CA LEU A 3 53.26 -15.97 49.21
C LEU A 3 53.38 -15.82 47.68
N GLN A 4 54.39 -16.44 47.06
CA GLN A 4 54.58 -16.37 45.59
C GLN A 4 53.55 -17.19 44.81
N ARG A 5 53.04 -18.31 45.38
CA ARG A 5 51.97 -19.09 44.75
C ARG A 5 50.60 -18.40 44.83
N LYS A 6 50.33 -17.60 45.87
CA LYS A 6 49.08 -16.83 45.97
C LYS A 6 49.04 -15.62 45.03
N PHE A 7 50.20 -15.02 44.72
CA PHE A 7 50.29 -13.89 43.80
C PHE A 7 49.99 -14.29 42.34
N TRP A 8 50.42 -15.47 41.90
CA TRP A 8 50.13 -15.98 40.55
C TRP A 8 48.69 -16.46 40.36
N VAL A 9 48.04 -16.99 41.41
CA VAL A 9 46.63 -17.42 41.35
C VAL A 9 45.68 -16.21 41.30
N VAL A 10 46.02 -15.10 41.96
CA VAL A 10 45.23 -13.86 41.89
C VAL A 10 45.36 -13.18 40.51
N ILE A 11 46.52 -13.24 39.87
CA ILE A 11 46.71 -12.73 38.50
C ILE A 11 45.98 -13.60 37.46
N LEU A 12 45.94 -14.93 37.64
CA LEU A 12 45.18 -15.83 36.76
C LEU A 12 43.66 -15.63 36.86
N PHE A 13 43.12 -15.29 38.05
CA PHE A 13 41.70 -14.93 38.19
C PHE A 13 41.37 -13.51 37.71
N LEU A 14 42.33 -12.58 37.73
CA LEU A 14 42.15 -11.23 37.17
C LEU A 14 42.26 -11.20 35.64
N VAL A 15 42.99 -12.14 35.03
CA VAL A 15 43.14 -12.25 33.57
C VAL A 15 42.07 -13.16 32.93
N ALA A 16 41.51 -14.12 33.67
CA ALA A 16 40.42 -14.98 33.18
C ALA A 16 39.00 -14.40 33.38
N GLY A 17 38.88 -13.25 34.05
CA GLY A 17 37.61 -12.50 34.21
C GLY A 17 37.43 -11.34 33.23
N ALA A 18 38.41 -11.11 32.35
CA ALA A 18 38.24 -10.24 31.20
C ALA A 18 37.86 -11.12 30.01
N GLU A 19 36.58 -11.51 29.94
CA GLU A 19 35.98 -11.58 28.61
C GLU A 19 36.28 -10.23 27.94
N PRO A 20 36.68 -10.21 26.66
CA PRO A 20 36.62 -8.97 25.93
C PRO A 20 35.13 -8.59 25.94
N TYR A 21 34.74 -7.72 26.87
CA TYR A 21 33.71 -6.75 26.59
C TYR A 21 34.26 -5.95 25.40
N THR A 22 34.10 -6.51 24.19
CA THR A 22 33.72 -5.68 23.07
C THR A 22 32.53 -4.91 23.60
N ALA A 23 32.75 -3.66 23.98
CA ALA A 23 31.66 -2.71 23.95
C ALA A 23 31.15 -2.81 22.51
N GLU A 24 30.11 -3.60 22.28
CA GLU A 24 29.32 -3.51 21.06
C GLU A 24 28.84 -2.06 21.06
N GLY A 25 29.56 -1.23 20.31
CA GLY A 25 29.19 0.16 20.12
C GLY A 25 27.77 0.15 19.60
N ARG A 26 26.87 0.85 20.29
CA ARG A 26 25.52 1.04 19.76
C ARG A 26 25.66 1.71 18.39
N PRO A 27 24.89 1.26 17.38
CA PRO A 27 24.97 1.85 16.05
C PRO A 27 24.63 3.34 16.10
N HIS A 28 25.20 4.11 15.16
CA HIS A 28 24.81 5.48 14.92
C HIS A 28 23.36 5.52 14.44
N ARG A 29 22.47 6.06 15.27
CA ARG A 29 21.06 6.24 14.97
C ARG A 29 20.89 7.41 14.02
N ILE A 30 20.27 7.17 12.87
CA ILE A 30 20.13 8.14 11.78
C ILE A 30 18.67 8.45 11.50
N LEU A 31 18.36 9.73 11.41
CA LEU A 31 17.14 10.27 10.81
C LEU A 31 17.50 11.03 9.53
N LEU A 32 16.85 10.69 8.42
CA LEU A 32 17.04 11.33 7.12
C LEU A 32 15.85 12.24 6.78
N ASP A 33 16.05 13.55 6.64
CA ASP A 33 15.05 14.50 6.10
C ASP A 33 15.41 14.81 4.64
N THR A 34 14.47 14.55 3.73
CA THR A 34 14.68 14.47 2.27
C THR A 34 13.51 15.06 1.52
N ASP A 35 13.73 15.64 0.34
CA ASP A 35 12.65 16.09 -0.55
C ASP A 35 12.35 15.11 -1.70
N VAL A 36 12.94 13.91 -1.65
CA VAL A 36 12.57 12.71 -2.42
C VAL A 36 12.67 12.90 -3.93
N ASP A 37 13.75 13.56 -4.35
CA ASP A 37 14.24 13.58 -5.71
C ASP A 37 15.16 12.35 -5.98
N THR A 38 15.71 12.29 -7.18
CA THR A 38 16.43 11.14 -7.70
C THR A 38 17.72 10.86 -6.94
N ASP A 39 18.46 11.91 -6.61
CA ASP A 39 19.71 11.84 -5.85
C ASP A 39 19.50 11.54 -4.37
N ASP A 40 18.35 11.90 -3.79
CA ASP A 40 17.97 11.45 -2.44
C ASP A 40 17.84 9.93 -2.36
N PHE A 41 17.28 9.29 -3.39
CA PHE A 41 17.19 7.82 -3.45
C PHE A 41 18.56 7.18 -3.36
N PHE A 42 19.58 7.83 -3.96
CA PHE A 42 20.95 7.32 -3.93
C PHE A 42 21.55 7.46 -2.54
N ALA A 43 21.29 8.56 -1.84
CA ALA A 43 21.69 8.74 -0.46
C ALA A 43 21.02 7.71 0.46
N LEU A 44 19.70 7.54 0.38
CA LEU A 44 18.97 6.57 1.18
C LEU A 44 19.47 5.15 0.92
N LEU A 45 19.56 4.73 -0.35
CA LEU A 45 20.03 3.38 -0.69
C LEU A 45 21.49 3.18 -0.26
N TYR A 46 22.37 4.17 -0.41
CA TYR A 46 23.73 4.10 0.12
C TYR A 46 23.77 3.91 1.64
N LEU A 47 22.93 4.64 2.40
CA LEU A 47 22.81 4.48 3.85
C LEU A 47 22.27 3.10 4.26
N LEU A 48 21.25 2.58 3.55
CA LEU A 48 20.68 1.26 3.82
C LEU A 48 21.65 0.11 3.50
N LYS A 49 22.67 0.35 2.67
CA LYS A 49 23.74 -0.61 2.34
C LYS A 49 24.89 -0.63 3.35
N GLN A 50 24.92 0.31 4.28
CA GLN A 50 25.95 0.33 5.33
C GLN A 50 25.73 -0.81 6.35
N ASN A 51 26.77 -1.10 7.13
CA ASN A 51 26.71 -2.13 8.16
C ASN A 51 25.71 -1.74 9.25
N ARG A 52 24.67 -2.55 9.46
CA ARG A 52 23.60 -2.26 10.44
C ARG A 52 24.09 -2.25 11.89
N SER A 53 25.19 -2.94 12.19
CA SER A 53 25.81 -2.89 13.51
C SER A 53 26.52 -1.56 13.78
N GLU A 54 26.80 -0.77 12.74
CA GLU A 54 27.46 0.53 12.82
C GLU A 54 26.49 1.69 12.55
N PHE A 55 25.53 1.49 11.64
CA PHE A 55 24.59 2.53 11.19
C PHE A 55 23.16 2.01 11.19
N GLU A 56 22.29 2.70 11.92
CA GLU A 56 20.88 2.36 12.03
C GLU A 56 20.02 3.54 11.54
N VAL A 57 19.60 3.48 10.28
CA VAL A 57 18.55 4.38 9.79
C VAL A 57 17.24 3.98 10.45
N GLU A 58 16.70 4.85 11.30
CA GLU A 58 15.47 4.61 12.06
C GLU A 58 14.25 5.34 11.51
N ALA A 59 14.48 6.45 10.80
CA ALA A 59 13.43 7.28 10.25
C ALA A 59 13.83 8.00 8.96
N VAL A 60 12.83 8.20 8.11
CA VAL A 60 12.86 9.10 6.96
C VAL A 60 11.74 10.11 7.13
N THR A 61 12.04 11.40 7.07
CA THR A 61 11.03 12.46 7.02
C THR A 61 11.06 13.14 5.66
N ILE A 62 9.88 13.32 5.09
CA ILE A 62 9.72 13.87 3.74
C ILE A 62 9.37 15.35 3.86
N ASN A 63 10.19 16.20 3.28
CA ASN A 63 9.91 17.59 3.06
C ASN A 63 9.29 17.77 1.67
N THR A 64 8.09 18.34 1.61
CA THR A 64 7.40 18.59 0.34
C THR A 64 7.54 20.01 -0.18
N ASN A 65 8.32 20.86 0.50
CA ASN A 65 8.69 22.21 0.08
C ASN A 65 9.93 22.14 -0.84
N GLY A 66 9.85 21.27 -1.85
CA GLY A 66 10.92 20.91 -2.78
C GLY A 66 10.34 20.23 -4.03
N TRP A 67 11.06 19.25 -4.59
CA TRP A 67 10.75 18.67 -5.89
C TRP A 67 9.62 17.64 -5.92
N SER A 68 9.29 17.01 -4.79
CA SER A 68 8.32 15.91 -4.74
C SER A 68 6.89 16.32 -4.37
N ASP A 69 5.95 15.37 -4.55
CA ASP A 69 4.58 15.42 -4.07
C ASP A 69 4.35 14.25 -3.09
N ALA A 70 3.78 14.50 -1.91
CA ALA A 70 3.84 13.55 -0.80
C ALA A 70 3.24 12.20 -1.09
N GLY A 71 2.01 12.12 -1.63
CA GLY A 71 1.40 10.81 -1.80
C GLY A 71 2.18 9.95 -2.79
N HIS A 72 2.86 10.56 -3.76
CA HIS A 72 3.82 9.86 -4.61
C HIS A 72 5.10 9.52 -3.85
N ALA A 73 5.72 10.50 -3.17
CA ALA A 73 6.96 10.38 -2.41
C ALA A 73 6.90 9.34 -1.29
N VAL A 74 5.88 9.40 -0.42
CA VAL A 74 5.64 8.44 0.68
C VAL A 74 5.52 7.02 0.13
N ASN A 75 4.71 6.85 -0.92
CA ASN A 75 4.55 5.53 -1.53
C ASN A 75 5.82 5.04 -2.23
N HIS A 76 6.66 5.96 -2.73
CA HIS A 76 7.97 5.66 -3.30
C HIS A 76 8.94 5.17 -2.23
N ILE A 77 9.08 5.92 -1.13
CA ILE A 77 9.88 5.52 0.03
C ILE A 77 9.39 4.17 0.57
N TYR A 78 8.08 3.94 0.69
CA TYR A 78 7.55 2.63 1.09
C TYR A 78 7.91 1.50 0.15
N ASP A 79 7.87 1.70 -1.17
CA ASP A 79 8.24 0.65 -2.12
C ASP A 79 9.77 0.39 -2.12
N LEU A 80 10.61 1.42 -1.89
CA LEU A 80 12.06 1.28 -1.68
C LEU A 80 12.40 0.54 -0.38
N LEU A 81 11.78 0.93 0.74
CA LEU A 81 11.96 0.28 2.03
C LEU A 81 11.47 -1.18 1.98
N TYR A 82 10.36 -1.44 1.30
CA TYR A 82 9.88 -2.79 1.08
C TYR A 82 10.88 -3.61 0.25
N MET A 83 11.44 -3.08 -0.85
CA MET A 83 12.51 -3.74 -1.61
C MET A 83 13.69 -4.14 -0.71
N MET A 84 14.10 -3.25 0.19
CA MET A 84 15.23 -3.43 1.10
C MET A 84 14.92 -4.27 2.35
N ASP A 85 13.68 -4.74 2.53
CA ASP A 85 13.18 -5.36 3.77
C ASP A 85 13.45 -4.50 5.01
N ARG A 86 13.06 -3.23 4.89
CA ARG A 86 13.23 -2.17 5.89
C ARG A 86 11.91 -1.46 6.24
N ASP A 87 10.83 -2.21 6.27
CA ASP A 87 9.52 -1.70 6.71
C ASP A 87 9.49 -1.30 8.20
N ASP A 88 10.55 -1.61 8.96
CA ASP A 88 10.80 -1.13 10.32
C ASP A 88 11.09 0.38 10.41
N ILE A 89 11.56 1.00 9.32
CA ILE A 89 11.91 2.43 9.30
C ILE A 89 10.64 3.27 9.33
N ALA A 90 10.57 4.19 10.29
CA ALA A 90 9.47 5.14 10.41
C ALA A 90 9.51 6.14 9.24
N VAL A 91 8.36 6.46 8.65
CA VAL A 91 8.30 7.46 7.58
C VAL A 91 7.29 8.52 7.98
N GLY A 92 7.79 9.74 8.14
CA GLY A 92 6.97 10.93 8.36
C GLY A 92 6.92 11.76 7.08
N VAL A 93 5.81 12.42 6.82
CA VAL A 93 5.73 13.49 5.82
C VAL A 93 5.23 14.74 6.50
N GLY A 94 5.50 15.91 5.96
CA GLY A 94 5.07 17.21 6.50
C GLY A 94 3.66 17.19 7.12
N GLY A 95 3.40 18.05 8.10
CA GLY A 95 2.17 17.93 8.88
C GLY A 95 1.07 18.89 8.45
N GLU A 96 -0.17 18.56 8.82
CA GLU A 96 -1.32 19.39 8.50
C GLU A 96 -1.26 20.75 9.24
N GLY A 97 -0.85 20.84 10.50
CA GLY A 97 -0.81 22.05 11.32
C GLY A 97 -0.35 23.35 10.63
N GLY A 98 -0.85 24.48 11.14
CA GLY A 98 -0.53 25.82 10.62
C GLY A 98 0.30 26.66 11.60
N ILE A 99 0.69 27.85 11.15
CA ILE A 99 1.33 28.86 12.00
C ILE A 99 0.37 30.04 12.18
N GLN A 100 0.07 30.38 13.43
CA GLN A 100 -0.78 31.52 13.75
C GLN A 100 -0.11 32.86 13.37
N GLU A 101 -0.93 33.92 13.27
CA GLU A 101 -0.48 35.27 12.94
C GLU A 101 0.59 35.83 13.91
N ASN A 102 0.57 35.42 15.17
CA ASN A 102 1.59 35.80 16.15
C ASN A 102 2.89 34.95 16.08
N GLY A 103 2.92 33.93 15.22
CA GLY A 103 4.03 32.98 15.09
C GLY A 103 3.92 31.74 15.99
N THR A 104 2.79 31.52 16.67
CA THR A 104 2.57 30.27 17.41
C THR A 104 2.46 29.10 16.42
N LEU A 105 3.37 28.14 16.55
CA LEU A 105 3.37 26.87 15.83
C LEU A 105 2.27 25.96 16.40
N LEU A 106 1.35 25.48 15.56
CA LEU A 106 0.35 24.48 15.97
C LEU A 106 0.97 23.07 15.93
N PRO A 107 0.37 22.08 16.62
CA PRO A 107 0.76 20.68 16.49
C PRO A 107 0.75 20.25 15.02
N ASP A 108 1.65 19.32 14.68
CA ASP A 108 1.76 18.75 13.34
C ASP A 108 1.97 19.78 12.24
N VAL A 109 2.68 20.89 12.48
CA VAL A 109 2.97 21.88 11.42
C VAL A 109 4.11 21.43 10.51
N GLY A 110 3.98 21.65 9.19
CA GLY A 110 5.13 21.63 8.26
C GLY A 110 4.82 21.10 6.88
N GLY A 111 5.87 20.89 6.07
CA GLY A 111 5.79 20.10 4.85
C GLY A 111 5.84 20.86 3.55
N TYR A 112 4.82 21.65 3.24
CA TYR A 112 4.62 22.12 1.87
C TYR A 112 5.01 23.58 1.64
N LEU A 113 4.71 24.46 2.60
CA LEU A 113 4.99 25.89 2.52
C LEU A 113 6.23 26.24 3.35
N PRO A 114 7.04 27.21 2.93
CA PRO A 114 8.09 27.75 3.79
C PRO A 114 7.48 28.43 5.02
N ILE A 115 8.20 28.43 6.14
CA ILE A 115 7.73 28.95 7.45
C ILE A 115 7.18 30.40 7.33
N ILE A 116 7.75 31.18 6.41
CA ILE A 116 7.35 32.56 6.18
C ILE A 116 5.98 32.72 5.52
N GLU A 117 5.61 31.83 4.60
CA GLU A 117 4.31 31.84 3.90
C GLU A 117 3.25 31.00 4.63
N GLN A 118 3.66 30.16 5.59
CA GLN A 118 2.74 29.27 6.29
C GLN A 118 1.83 30.04 7.26
N GLY A 119 0.51 29.94 7.03
CA GLY A 119 -0.55 30.50 7.88
C GLY A 119 -1.30 29.42 8.67
N THR A 120 -2.46 29.76 9.24
CA THR A 120 -3.36 28.78 9.86
C THR A 120 -4.11 27.93 8.83
N ALA A 121 -4.25 28.46 7.61
CA ALA A 121 -4.77 27.74 6.48
C ALA A 121 -3.65 26.95 5.80
N THR A 122 -4.04 25.94 5.03
CA THR A 122 -3.10 25.15 4.22
C THR A 122 -2.93 25.71 2.82
N VAL A 123 -3.38 26.94 2.59
CA VAL A 123 -3.15 27.66 1.35
C VAL A 123 -2.06 28.69 1.56
N GLY A 124 -1.25 28.94 0.54
CA GLY A 124 -0.15 29.88 0.62
C GLY A 124 0.49 30.11 -0.73
N TYR A 125 1.19 31.25 -0.85
CA TYR A 125 1.96 31.54 -2.05
C TYR A 125 3.13 30.56 -2.18
N CYS A 126 3.47 30.23 -3.43
CA CYS A 126 4.56 29.32 -3.76
C CYS A 126 5.87 30.04 -4.12
N ARG A 127 6.08 31.26 -3.61
CA ARG A 127 7.20 32.18 -3.92
C ARG A 127 8.52 31.50 -4.31
N TYR A 128 9.09 30.70 -3.42
CA TYR A 128 10.39 30.03 -3.66
C TYR A 128 10.26 28.82 -4.60
N ARG A 129 9.13 28.11 -4.50
CA ARG A 129 8.81 26.95 -5.36
C ARG A 129 8.64 27.33 -6.83
N GLN A 130 8.34 28.59 -7.16
CA GLN A 130 8.31 29.06 -8.56
C GLN A 130 9.65 28.84 -9.27
N ALA A 131 10.76 28.76 -8.54
CA ALA A 131 12.07 28.45 -9.12
C ALA A 131 12.22 26.97 -9.54
N ILE A 132 11.32 26.09 -9.11
CA ILE A 132 11.36 24.67 -9.49
C ILE A 132 10.70 24.51 -10.86
N PRO A 133 11.43 24.04 -11.89
CA PRO A 133 10.87 23.81 -13.22
C PRO A 133 9.84 22.66 -13.24
N VAL A 134 8.68 22.94 -13.82
CA VAL A 134 7.56 22.00 -14.02
C VAL A 134 7.42 21.61 -15.50
N GLY A 135 8.34 22.04 -16.38
CA GLY A 135 8.44 21.60 -17.79
C GLY A 135 7.17 21.83 -18.64
N GLN A 136 7.14 21.33 -19.89
CA GLN A 136 5.88 21.25 -20.65
C GLN A 136 5.07 20.00 -20.28
N GLY A 137 5.74 18.96 -19.74
CA GLY A 137 5.14 17.68 -19.37
C GLY A 137 4.84 17.49 -17.87
N GLY A 138 5.23 18.40 -16.98
CA GLY A 138 5.30 18.10 -15.54
C GLY A 138 6.73 18.17 -15.03
N ARG A 139 6.92 17.90 -13.74
CA ARG A 139 8.23 18.01 -13.07
C ARG A 139 9.21 17.03 -13.66
N LEU A 140 10.01 17.54 -14.61
CA LEU A 140 11.09 16.91 -15.38
C LEU A 140 11.19 15.38 -15.19
N ASP A 141 12.22 14.94 -14.47
CA ASP A 141 12.58 13.56 -14.19
C ASP A 141 11.82 12.96 -13.00
N VAL A 142 11.41 13.79 -12.04
CA VAL A 142 10.66 13.37 -10.84
C VAL A 142 9.37 12.64 -11.18
N ASP A 143 8.54 13.21 -12.05
CA ASP A 143 7.27 12.58 -12.47
C ASP A 143 7.53 11.27 -13.22
N THR A 144 8.64 11.20 -13.96
CA THR A 144 9.05 9.97 -14.67
C THR A 144 9.53 8.89 -13.71
N ASN A 145 10.19 9.26 -12.61
CA ASN A 145 10.59 8.33 -11.57
C ASN A 145 9.39 7.69 -10.87
N PHE A 146 8.25 8.37 -10.75
CA PHE A 146 7.03 7.75 -10.24
C PHE A 146 6.50 6.66 -11.19
N GLY A 147 6.58 6.88 -12.50
CA GLY A 147 6.31 5.86 -13.52
C GLY A 147 7.28 4.68 -13.43
N LEU A 148 8.59 4.96 -13.32
CA LEU A 148 9.64 3.97 -13.15
C LEU A 148 9.45 3.13 -11.88
N ARG A 149 9.11 3.76 -10.76
CA ARG A 149 8.77 3.11 -9.49
C ARG A 149 7.68 2.06 -9.71
N LYS A 150 6.57 2.39 -10.38
CA LYS A 150 5.49 1.42 -10.65
C LYS A 150 5.93 0.26 -11.55
N ALA A 151 6.87 0.49 -12.46
CA ALA A 151 7.39 -0.51 -13.39
C ALA A 151 8.51 -1.39 -12.80
N PHE A 152 9.24 -0.90 -11.79
CA PHE A 152 10.45 -1.55 -11.28
C PHE A 152 10.35 -1.99 -9.84
N LEU A 153 9.77 -1.17 -8.95
CA LEU A 153 9.80 -1.45 -7.52
C LEU A 153 8.64 -2.37 -7.11
N PRO A 154 8.90 -3.33 -6.20
CA PRO A 154 7.85 -4.16 -5.63
C PRO A 154 6.88 -3.32 -4.79
N GLN A 155 5.61 -3.75 -4.70
CA GLN A 155 4.62 -3.10 -3.85
C GLN A 155 4.51 -3.75 -2.48
N GLY A 156 4.82 -2.99 -1.42
CA GLY A 156 4.57 -3.39 -0.04
C GLY A 156 3.13 -3.13 0.44
N ARG A 157 2.81 -3.55 1.67
CA ARG A 157 1.48 -3.34 2.29
C ARG A 157 1.27 -1.92 2.79
N ARG A 158 2.35 -1.20 3.14
CA ARG A 158 2.30 0.20 3.56
C ARG A 158 1.79 1.07 2.41
N ARG A 159 1.04 2.12 2.76
CA ARG A 159 0.44 3.05 1.81
C ARG A 159 0.22 4.39 2.50
N TYR A 160 0.34 5.47 1.72
CA TYR A 160 -0.11 6.78 2.16
C TYR A 160 -1.60 6.74 2.52
N THR A 161 -1.97 7.32 3.66
CA THR A 161 -3.34 7.30 4.16
C THR A 161 -3.62 8.62 4.89
N PRO A 162 -4.45 9.53 4.34
CA PRO A 162 -4.67 10.86 4.93
C PRO A 162 -5.12 10.78 6.39
N LEU A 163 -4.60 11.66 7.24
CA LEU A 163 -4.77 11.71 8.70
C LEU A 163 -4.24 10.51 9.51
N GLU A 164 -3.87 9.39 8.87
CA GLU A 164 -3.24 8.24 9.53
C GLU A 164 -1.73 8.16 9.23
N GLN A 165 -1.29 8.82 8.17
CA GLN A 165 0.11 8.97 7.83
C GLN A 165 0.84 9.74 8.94
N PRO A 166 1.89 9.17 9.56
CA PRO A 166 2.68 9.89 10.55
C PRO A 166 3.22 11.20 10.00
N THR A 167 3.16 12.25 10.82
CA THR A 167 3.72 13.55 10.45
C THR A 167 5.23 13.56 10.67
N ALA A 168 5.96 14.40 9.94
CA ALA A 168 7.40 14.59 10.12
C ALA A 168 7.70 15.01 11.56
N GLN A 169 6.85 15.88 12.15
CA GLN A 169 6.97 16.30 13.54
C GLN A 169 6.78 15.13 14.51
N GLN A 170 5.77 14.28 14.31
CA GLN A 170 5.54 13.10 15.15
C GLN A 170 6.73 12.14 15.09
N VAL A 171 7.23 11.83 13.89
CA VAL A 171 8.38 10.94 13.71
C VAL A 171 9.65 11.53 14.33
N MET A 172 9.92 12.82 14.14
CA MET A 172 11.07 13.50 14.76
C MET A 172 10.98 13.48 16.28
N ILE A 173 9.82 13.80 16.86
CA ILE A 173 9.60 13.76 18.32
C ILE A 173 9.83 12.34 18.86
N ASP A 174 9.22 11.33 18.26
CA ASP A 174 9.32 9.95 18.71
C ASP A 174 10.76 9.44 18.68
N LYS A 175 11.50 9.71 17.59
CA LYS A 175 12.87 9.21 17.42
C LYS A 175 13.91 9.99 18.22
N ILE A 176 13.81 11.32 18.24
CA ILE A 176 14.75 12.20 18.95
C ILE A 176 14.54 12.10 20.47
N SER A 177 13.30 11.92 20.95
CA SER A 177 13.05 11.74 22.39
C SER A 177 13.57 10.41 22.94
N ALA A 178 13.69 9.37 22.11
CA ALA A 178 14.19 8.06 22.51
C ALA A 178 15.69 8.02 22.88
N GLY A 179 16.46 9.02 22.44
CA GLY A 179 17.88 9.14 22.76
C GLY A 179 18.68 9.92 21.71
N PRO A 180 20.01 10.04 21.89
CA PRO A 180 20.88 10.70 20.94
C PRO A 180 20.75 10.12 19.52
N LEU A 181 20.72 10.99 18.50
CA LEU A 181 20.71 10.61 17.09
C LEU A 181 21.34 11.68 16.20
N THR A 182 21.74 11.28 15.00
CA THR A 182 22.27 12.15 13.95
C THR A 182 21.19 12.44 12.91
N VAL A 183 21.08 13.69 12.49
CA VAL A 183 20.15 14.12 11.44
C VAL A 183 20.90 14.40 10.15
N PHE A 184 20.42 13.83 9.05
CA PHE A 184 20.84 14.15 7.70
C PHE A 184 19.75 15.02 7.07
N LEU A 185 20.11 16.23 6.63
CA LEU A 185 19.23 17.15 5.94
C LEU A 185 19.70 17.27 4.49
N ILE A 186 18.96 16.63 3.59
CA ILE A 186 19.24 16.65 2.15
C ILE A 186 18.10 17.28 1.34
N GLY A 187 16.98 17.63 1.99
CA GLY A 187 15.96 18.51 1.42
C GLY A 187 15.96 19.89 2.10
N ALA A 188 14.90 20.69 1.83
CA ALA A 188 14.70 21.96 2.50
C ALA A 188 14.64 21.80 4.05
N HIS A 189 15.02 22.84 4.78
CA HIS A 189 15.23 22.73 6.23
C HIS A 189 13.95 22.87 7.09
N THR A 190 12.79 23.01 6.44
CA THR A 190 11.50 23.37 7.05
C THR A 190 11.10 22.42 8.19
N ASN A 191 11.17 21.10 7.99
CA ASN A 191 10.74 20.12 8.99
C ASN A 191 11.58 20.21 10.28
N LEU A 192 12.91 20.22 10.16
CA LEU A 192 13.79 20.29 11.33
C LEU A 192 13.72 21.66 12.02
N ALA A 193 13.64 22.76 11.26
CA ALA A 193 13.51 24.10 11.85
C ALA A 193 12.25 24.21 12.71
N ILE A 194 11.11 23.75 12.20
CA ILE A 194 9.86 23.68 12.95
C ILE A 194 10.04 22.82 14.21
N PHE A 195 10.66 21.65 14.09
CA PHE A 195 10.90 20.76 15.23
C PHE A 195 11.72 21.46 16.31
N LEU A 196 12.81 22.14 15.93
CA LEU A 196 13.69 22.86 16.86
C LEU A 196 12.99 24.04 17.54
N MET A 197 12.15 24.77 16.79
CA MET A 197 11.37 25.89 17.31
C MET A 197 10.29 25.44 18.31
N ASN A 198 9.63 24.29 18.06
CA ASN A 198 8.54 23.79 18.89
C ASN A 198 9.03 22.91 20.05
N ASN A 199 10.16 22.21 19.87
CA ASN A 199 10.72 21.25 20.83
C ASN A 199 12.17 21.58 21.25
N PRO A 200 12.46 22.80 21.73
CA PRO A 200 13.84 23.23 22.02
C PRO A 200 14.53 22.39 23.11
N HIS A 201 13.76 21.70 23.96
CA HIS A 201 14.29 20.82 25.00
C HIS A 201 14.81 19.47 24.47
N LEU A 202 14.38 19.04 23.28
CA LEU A 202 14.84 17.80 22.62
C LEU A 202 16.09 18.01 21.76
N LYS A 203 16.42 19.26 21.44
CA LYS A 203 17.64 19.66 20.72
C LYS A 203 18.91 18.95 21.21
N LYS A 204 19.06 18.77 22.52
CA LYS A 204 20.22 18.11 23.16
C LYS A 204 20.40 16.64 22.78
N ASN A 205 19.38 16.01 22.20
CA ASN A 205 19.42 14.64 21.71
C ASN A 205 19.80 14.57 20.22
N ILE A 206 20.04 15.70 19.56
CA ILE A 206 20.62 15.71 18.21
C ILE A 206 22.14 15.86 18.39
N GLU A 207 22.88 14.82 18.05
CA GLU A 207 24.34 14.77 18.20
C GLU A 207 25.03 15.64 17.14
N HIS A 208 24.57 15.52 15.90
CA HIS A 208 25.16 16.19 14.75
C HIS A 208 24.11 16.37 13.64
N ILE A 209 24.25 17.43 12.85
CA ILE A 209 23.46 17.68 11.63
C ILE A 209 24.41 17.69 10.43
N TYR A 210 24.16 16.79 9.47
CA TYR A 210 24.85 16.77 8.18
C TYR A 210 23.92 17.38 7.12
N ILE A 211 24.39 18.38 6.40
CA ILE A 211 23.57 19.14 5.45
C ILE A 211 24.15 18.99 4.05
N MET A 212 23.33 18.58 3.08
CA MET A 212 23.57 18.90 1.67
C MET A 212 22.85 20.20 1.35
N GLY A 213 23.60 21.21 0.90
CA GLY A 213 23.02 22.46 0.44
C GLY A 213 23.93 23.65 0.66
N GLY A 214 23.48 24.80 0.18
CA GLY A 214 24.26 26.03 0.18
C GLY A 214 25.39 26.04 -0.86
N GLY A 215 25.86 27.25 -1.17
CA GLY A 215 27.11 27.48 -1.90
C GLY A 215 27.83 28.64 -1.24
N VAL A 216 29.08 28.45 -0.85
CA VAL A 216 29.84 29.43 -0.06
C VAL A 216 30.81 30.21 -0.94
N ARG A 217 31.68 29.50 -1.65
CA ARG A 217 32.75 30.02 -2.51
C ARG A 217 32.76 29.30 -3.88
N SER A 218 31.67 28.62 -4.26
CA SER A 218 31.62 27.93 -5.56
C SER A 218 31.85 28.90 -6.73
N ASN A 219 32.62 28.43 -7.71
CA ASN A 219 33.03 29.18 -8.91
C ASN A 219 32.42 28.61 -10.20
N LEU A 220 31.64 27.53 -10.11
CA LEU A 220 31.02 26.87 -11.26
C LEU A 220 29.52 27.16 -11.28
N THR A 221 29.11 28.15 -12.07
CA THR A 221 27.72 28.18 -12.56
C THR A 221 27.65 27.39 -13.86
N GLY A 222 26.91 26.29 -13.88
CA GLY A 222 26.68 25.52 -15.11
C GLY A 222 26.27 26.41 -16.28
N CYS A 223 26.83 26.16 -17.47
CA CYS A 223 26.50 26.92 -18.68
C CYS A 223 25.06 26.59 -19.12
N PHE A 224 24.18 27.59 -19.15
CA PHE A 224 22.77 27.43 -19.55
C PHE A 224 22.33 28.35 -20.70
N PRO A 225 21.31 27.96 -21.48
CA PRO A 225 21.14 28.36 -22.87
C PRO A 225 20.49 29.74 -23.01
N GLN A 226 21.27 30.76 -23.34
CA GLN A 226 20.75 31.99 -23.95
C GLN A 226 20.85 31.91 -25.47
N LYS A 227 19.98 31.09 -26.07
CA LYS A 227 19.72 30.99 -27.52
C LYS A 227 20.90 30.50 -28.37
N ALA A 228 20.54 29.82 -29.46
CA ALA A 228 21.44 29.37 -30.50
C ALA A 228 22.37 30.49 -31.01
N SER A 229 23.63 30.50 -30.56
CA SER A 229 24.79 30.83 -31.38
C SER A 229 26.04 30.20 -30.76
N SER A 230 26.89 29.66 -31.62
CA SER A 230 28.07 28.87 -31.33
C SER A 230 29.13 29.65 -30.56
N SER A 231 29.25 29.39 -29.25
CA SER A 231 30.47 29.38 -28.41
C SER A 231 30.11 29.79 -26.97
N CYS A 232 29.89 28.79 -26.10
CA CYS A 232 29.98 29.01 -24.65
C CYS A 232 31.45 29.13 -24.29
N GLU A 233 31.96 30.35 -24.12
CA GLU A 233 33.05 30.53 -23.18
C GLU A 233 32.42 30.66 -21.78
N PRO A 234 32.86 29.87 -20.78
CA PRO A 234 32.39 30.02 -19.40
C PRO A 234 32.72 31.46 -18.97
N GLN A 235 31.69 32.29 -18.79
CA GLN A 235 31.92 33.52 -18.06
C GLN A 235 32.25 33.10 -16.63
N ASN A 236 33.49 33.32 -16.23
CA ASN A 236 33.96 33.35 -14.85
C ASN A 236 33.11 34.34 -14.03
N SER A 237 31.90 33.95 -13.62
CA SER A 237 31.01 34.81 -12.85
C SER A 237 31.24 34.65 -11.34
N GLY A 238 31.90 33.58 -10.87
CA GLY A 238 32.32 33.44 -9.46
C GLY A 238 31.16 33.42 -8.46
N ASP A 239 29.99 32.99 -8.91
CA ASP A 239 28.75 33.01 -8.13
C ASP A 239 28.43 31.62 -7.57
N PRO A 240 28.06 31.52 -6.28
CA PRO A 240 28.07 30.23 -5.61
C PRO A 240 26.75 29.42 -5.72
N GLY A 241 25.68 29.97 -6.30
CA GLY A 241 24.34 29.35 -6.28
C GLY A 241 23.97 28.52 -7.52
N ASN A 242 22.90 27.71 -7.41
CA ASN A 242 22.36 26.86 -8.49
C ASN A 242 20.88 27.15 -8.87
N LEU A 243 20.33 28.32 -8.52
CA LEU A 243 18.98 28.75 -8.96
C LEU A 243 18.92 29.11 -10.45
N PHE A 244 19.03 28.12 -11.34
CA PHE A 244 19.15 28.34 -12.79
C PHE A 244 17.91 29.00 -13.45
N THR A 245 16.72 28.86 -12.88
CA THR A 245 15.47 29.47 -13.38
C THR A 245 15.33 30.95 -12.97
N ASP A 246 16.06 31.37 -11.94
CA ASP A 246 15.90 32.66 -11.25
C ASP A 246 17.22 33.39 -11.00
N TYR A 247 18.27 33.02 -11.74
CA TYR A 247 19.60 33.60 -11.63
C TYR A 247 19.60 35.14 -11.81
N SER A 248 18.66 35.68 -12.60
CA SER A 248 18.51 37.13 -12.80
C SER A 248 18.10 37.90 -11.54
N SER A 249 17.48 37.22 -10.57
CA SER A 249 17.02 37.82 -9.31
C SER A 249 17.93 37.41 -8.16
N ASN A 250 18.27 36.12 -8.07
CA ASN A 250 19.06 35.53 -7.02
C ASN A 250 20.06 34.49 -7.56
N PRO A 251 21.31 34.90 -7.79
CA PRO A 251 22.39 34.04 -8.29
C PRO A 251 23.22 33.38 -7.16
N TYR A 252 22.90 33.61 -5.89
CA TYR A 252 23.75 33.23 -4.76
C TYR A 252 23.28 31.97 -4.02
N ALA A 253 21.99 31.68 -4.12
CA ALA A 253 21.39 30.63 -3.30
C ALA A 253 21.45 29.26 -3.96
N GLU A 254 21.45 28.25 -3.11
CA GLU A 254 21.25 26.86 -3.49
C GLU A 254 19.78 26.48 -3.19
N LEU A 255 19.19 25.58 -3.97
CA LEU A 255 17.77 25.21 -3.93
C LEU A 255 17.26 24.78 -2.53
N ASN A 256 17.94 23.89 -1.82
CA ASN A 256 17.53 23.44 -0.47
C ASN A 256 17.54 24.57 0.56
N MET A 257 18.46 25.53 0.42
CA MET A 257 18.49 26.74 1.26
C MET A 257 17.44 27.77 0.82
N PHE A 258 17.21 27.92 -0.48
CA PHE A 258 16.25 28.85 -1.06
C PHE A 258 14.80 28.43 -0.82
N GLY A 259 14.52 27.13 -0.74
CA GLY A 259 13.18 26.60 -0.48
C GLY A 259 12.58 27.13 0.83
N ASP A 260 13.41 27.34 1.86
CA ASP A 260 13.00 28.01 3.10
C ASP A 260 14.21 28.68 3.81
N PRO A 261 14.58 29.91 3.42
CA PRO A 261 15.75 30.60 3.94
C PRO A 261 15.68 30.85 5.45
N PHE A 262 14.46 31.08 5.96
CA PHE A 262 14.25 31.29 7.38
C PHE A 262 14.45 29.99 8.16
N ALA A 263 13.94 28.86 7.67
CA ALA A 263 14.21 27.55 8.27
C ALA A 263 15.70 27.20 8.27
N ALA A 264 16.39 27.39 7.13
CA ALA A 264 17.83 27.15 7.03
C ALA A 264 18.61 27.99 8.05
N TYR A 265 18.24 29.26 8.22
CA TYR A 265 18.81 30.11 9.28
C TYR A 265 18.55 29.55 10.68
N GLN A 266 17.33 29.09 11.00
CA GLN A 266 17.03 28.49 12.30
C GLN A 266 17.88 27.23 12.56
N VAL A 267 18.12 26.40 11.54
CA VAL A 267 18.97 25.21 11.68
C VAL A 267 20.44 25.60 11.92
N PHE A 268 21.01 26.52 11.14
CA PHE A 268 22.40 26.99 11.31
C PHE A 268 22.62 27.62 12.68
N HIS A 269 21.68 28.47 13.11
CA HIS A 269 21.74 29.14 14.40
C HIS A 269 21.23 28.28 15.56
N SER A 270 20.94 27.00 15.32
CA SER A 270 20.53 26.08 16.38
C SER A 270 21.68 25.82 17.36
N GLY A 271 22.96 25.95 17.01
CA GLY A 271 24.09 25.64 17.92
C GLY A 271 24.27 24.14 18.20
N ILE A 272 23.68 23.29 17.37
CA ILE A 272 24.07 21.87 17.22
C ILE A 272 25.30 21.82 16.29
N PRO A 273 26.24 20.89 16.45
CA PRO A 273 27.32 20.69 15.49
C PRO A 273 26.80 20.44 14.06
N ILE A 274 27.34 21.18 13.09
CA ILE A 274 26.94 21.10 11.68
C ILE A 274 28.15 20.75 10.81
N THR A 275 27.96 19.79 9.92
CA THR A 275 28.81 19.58 8.76
C THR A 275 28.04 19.91 7.49
N LEU A 276 28.57 20.83 6.70
CA LEU A 276 27.99 21.27 5.43
C LEU A 276 28.71 20.62 4.26
N VAL A 277 27.94 20.07 3.32
CA VAL A 277 28.39 19.62 2.01
C VAL A 277 27.74 20.52 0.96
N PRO A 278 28.37 21.68 0.66
CA PRO A 278 27.83 22.67 -0.26
C PRO A 278 28.17 22.37 -1.72
N LEU A 279 27.62 23.19 -2.62
CA LEU A 279 27.93 23.17 -4.04
C LEU A 279 29.44 23.22 -4.33
N ASP A 280 30.21 23.95 -3.51
CA ASP A 280 31.67 24.00 -3.59
C ASP A 280 32.32 22.61 -3.72
N ALA A 281 31.86 21.65 -2.92
CA ALA A 281 32.38 20.29 -2.96
C ALA A 281 31.71 19.45 -4.05
N THR A 282 30.39 19.53 -4.19
CA THR A 282 29.65 18.66 -5.13
C THR A 282 29.93 19.01 -6.59
N ASP A 283 30.23 20.27 -6.90
CA ASP A 283 30.63 20.73 -8.24
C ASP A 283 31.95 20.09 -8.70
N THR A 284 32.71 19.52 -7.76
CA THR A 284 33.97 18.82 -8.06
C THR A 284 33.79 17.32 -8.31
N ILE A 285 32.56 16.80 -8.25
CA ILE A 285 32.21 15.37 -8.47
C ILE A 285 31.01 15.21 -9.43
N PRO A 286 31.14 15.61 -10.72
CA PRO A 286 30.06 15.53 -11.72
C PRO A 286 29.69 14.09 -12.11
N MET A 287 28.46 13.82 -12.53
CA MET A 287 28.05 12.52 -13.08
C MET A 287 28.58 12.30 -14.50
N ASN A 288 29.90 12.22 -14.68
CA ASN A 288 30.55 12.16 -15.99
C ASN A 288 30.35 10.83 -16.75
N GLU A 289 30.72 10.82 -18.03
CA GLU A 289 30.56 9.67 -18.92
C GLU A 289 31.30 8.41 -18.45
N ASN A 290 32.51 8.56 -17.89
CA ASN A 290 33.28 7.42 -17.36
C ASN A 290 32.57 6.77 -16.17
N TYR A 291 32.02 7.59 -15.27
CA TYR A 291 31.22 7.10 -14.15
C TYR A 291 29.98 6.38 -14.65
N MET A 292 29.20 7.00 -15.55
CA MET A 292 27.99 6.39 -16.12
C MET A 292 28.27 5.06 -16.83
N ASN A 293 29.34 4.97 -17.61
CA ASN A 293 29.75 3.75 -18.29
C ASN A 293 30.17 2.65 -17.29
N THR A 294 30.84 3.02 -16.21
CA THR A 294 31.24 2.06 -15.17
C THR A 294 30.04 1.59 -14.35
N PHE A 295 29.11 2.50 -14.00
CA PHE A 295 27.88 2.16 -13.32
C PHE A 295 26.99 1.27 -14.19
N LYS A 296 26.95 1.49 -15.51
CA LYS A 296 26.27 0.60 -16.46
C LYS A 296 26.74 -0.86 -16.36
N GLN A 297 28.00 -1.08 -16.03
CA GLN A 297 28.62 -2.40 -15.88
C GLN A 297 28.54 -2.94 -14.44
N SER A 298 28.18 -2.09 -13.47
CA SER A 298 28.24 -2.37 -12.03
C SER A 298 26.85 -2.27 -11.40
N GLN A 299 25.98 -3.24 -11.72
CA GLN A 299 24.58 -3.34 -11.27
C GLN A 299 24.21 -4.75 -10.83
N SER A 300 25.00 -5.33 -9.94
CA SER A 300 24.83 -6.70 -9.43
C SER A 300 23.63 -6.87 -8.49
N THR A 301 23.09 -5.78 -7.96
CA THR A 301 21.95 -5.77 -7.01
C THR A 301 20.74 -5.04 -7.60
N CYS A 302 19.56 -5.28 -7.02
CA CYS A 302 18.30 -4.69 -7.49
C CYS A 302 18.28 -3.17 -7.30
N GLU A 303 18.78 -2.70 -6.16
CA GLU A 303 18.90 -1.29 -5.83
C GLU A 303 19.92 -0.57 -6.73
N ALA A 304 21.04 -1.19 -7.10
CA ALA A 304 21.98 -0.61 -8.05
C ALA A 304 21.36 -0.45 -9.45
N GLN A 305 20.58 -1.44 -9.90
CA GLN A 305 19.82 -1.36 -11.15
C GLN A 305 18.77 -0.24 -11.12
N TYR A 306 18.08 -0.08 -9.98
CA TYR A 306 17.11 0.99 -9.81
C TYR A 306 17.77 2.38 -9.87
N CYS A 307 18.88 2.57 -9.14
CA CYS A 307 19.64 3.83 -9.17
C CYS A 307 20.10 4.17 -10.59
N PHE A 308 20.69 3.20 -11.31
CA PHE A 308 21.14 3.43 -12.67
C PHE A 308 20.00 3.75 -13.64
N LYS A 309 18.87 3.04 -13.54
CA LYS A 309 17.70 3.34 -14.39
C LYS A 309 17.13 4.74 -14.13
N SER A 310 17.11 5.17 -12.88
CA SER A 310 16.67 6.52 -12.52
C SER A 310 17.61 7.58 -13.12
N LEU A 311 18.95 7.40 -13.00
CA LEU A 311 19.94 8.26 -13.66
C LEU A 311 19.83 8.26 -15.19
N GLU A 312 19.59 7.09 -15.79
CA GLU A 312 19.45 6.95 -17.24
C GLU A 312 18.25 7.75 -17.77
N VAL A 313 17.13 7.72 -17.05
CA VAL A 313 15.95 8.53 -17.37
C VAL A 313 16.27 10.02 -17.37
N ILE A 314 16.99 10.52 -16.35
CA ILE A 314 17.38 11.94 -16.25
C ILE A 314 18.26 12.34 -17.43
N ARG A 315 19.31 11.55 -17.68
CA ARG A 315 20.25 11.77 -18.79
C ARG A 315 19.51 11.86 -20.12
N ASP A 316 18.52 10.99 -20.33
CA ASP A 316 17.77 10.90 -21.59
C ASP A 316 16.69 12.00 -21.71
N ALA A 317 16.22 12.57 -20.60
CA ALA A 317 15.33 13.73 -20.59
C ALA A 317 16.05 15.04 -21.01
N GLN A 318 17.38 15.10 -20.87
CA GLN A 318 18.22 16.25 -21.22
C GLN A 318 19.08 15.97 -22.47
N SER A 319 19.78 16.99 -23.02
CA SER A 319 20.81 16.67 -24.01
C SER A 319 22.02 16.03 -23.31
N LYS A 320 22.74 15.12 -23.97
CA LYS A 320 23.91 14.44 -23.38
C LYS A 320 24.92 15.43 -22.80
N ASP A 321 25.24 16.48 -23.56
CA ASP A 321 26.21 17.49 -23.14
C ASP A 321 25.69 18.33 -21.96
N GLN A 322 24.37 18.58 -21.89
CA GLN A 322 23.76 19.28 -20.76
C GLN A 322 23.76 18.44 -19.48
N PHE A 323 23.45 17.15 -19.55
CA PHE A 323 23.45 16.28 -18.38
C PHE A 323 24.85 16.21 -17.74
N TYR A 324 25.86 15.92 -18.55
CA TYR A 324 27.24 15.77 -18.05
C TYR A 324 27.86 17.07 -17.56
N ALA A 325 27.37 18.21 -18.03
CA ALA A 325 27.82 19.52 -17.57
C ALA A 325 27.17 19.97 -16.26
N ASN A 326 25.97 19.48 -15.94
CA ASN A 326 25.11 20.10 -14.93
C ASN A 326 24.60 19.17 -13.81
N TYR A 327 24.80 17.85 -13.92
CA TYR A 327 24.33 16.89 -12.92
C TYR A 327 25.49 16.31 -12.11
N PHE A 328 25.41 16.35 -10.78
CA PHE A 328 26.52 16.03 -9.87
C PHE A 328 26.12 14.98 -8.82
N MET A 329 27.10 14.43 -8.09
CA MET A 329 26.82 13.64 -6.88
C MET A 329 26.53 14.59 -5.72
N TRP A 330 25.28 15.00 -5.56
CA TRP A 330 24.82 15.82 -4.43
C TRP A 330 24.61 14.96 -3.18
N ASP A 331 23.38 14.51 -2.92
CA ASP A 331 23.01 13.93 -1.63
C ASP A 331 23.76 12.64 -1.26
N CYS A 332 24.03 11.79 -2.26
CA CYS A 332 24.81 10.58 -2.01
C CYS A 332 26.24 10.89 -1.57
N PHE A 333 26.87 11.94 -2.11
CA PHE A 333 28.20 12.38 -1.67
C PHE A 333 28.14 12.94 -0.25
N ALA A 334 27.10 13.71 0.08
CA ALA A 334 26.88 14.17 1.46
C ALA A 334 26.73 12.99 2.43
N ALA A 335 26.00 11.95 2.03
CA ALA A 335 25.87 10.74 2.83
C ALA A 335 27.21 10.02 3.04
N GLY A 336 28.05 9.93 2.00
CA GLY A 336 29.40 9.39 2.09
C GLY A 336 30.33 10.19 3.01
N VAL A 337 30.31 11.51 2.90
CA VAL A 337 31.09 12.40 3.79
C VAL A 337 30.67 12.18 5.25
N ALA A 338 29.36 12.10 5.51
CA ALA A 338 28.84 11.88 6.85
C ALA A 338 29.24 10.51 7.43
N THR A 339 29.06 9.42 6.68
CA THR A 339 29.45 8.07 7.13
C THR A 339 30.94 7.94 7.40
N SER A 340 31.78 8.56 6.56
CA SER A 340 33.23 8.58 6.76
C SER A 340 33.65 9.30 8.06
N ILE A 341 32.97 10.41 8.42
CA ILE A 341 33.23 11.11 9.68
C ILE A 341 32.80 10.26 10.87
N MET A 342 31.61 9.68 10.83
CA MET A 342 31.05 8.90 11.93
C MET A 342 31.89 7.65 12.27
N LEU A 343 32.48 6.99 11.26
CA LEU A 343 33.37 5.84 11.47
C LEU A 343 34.69 6.17 12.18
N ASN A 344 35.08 7.44 12.22
CA ASN A 344 36.34 7.86 12.84
C ASN A 344 36.10 8.86 13.98
N PRO A 345 35.58 8.40 15.14
CA PRO A 345 35.20 9.29 16.25
C PRO A 345 36.38 10.01 16.90
N ASN A 346 37.62 9.55 16.67
CA ASN A 346 38.84 10.20 17.19
C ASN A 346 39.38 11.31 16.26
N ASN A 347 38.65 11.63 15.19
CA ASN A 347 39.06 12.58 14.18
C ASN A 347 38.72 14.03 14.57
N ILE A 348 39.55 14.59 15.45
CA ILE A 348 39.38 15.95 16.01
C ILE A 348 39.57 17.03 14.93
N SER A 349 40.38 16.76 13.90
CA SER A 349 40.62 17.67 12.76
C SER A 349 39.47 17.70 11.75
N GLY A 350 38.52 16.77 11.84
CA GLY A 350 37.42 16.66 10.89
C GLY A 350 37.87 16.16 9.52
N GLU A 351 38.94 15.38 9.43
CA GLU A 351 39.39 14.76 8.18
C GLU A 351 38.30 13.88 7.56
N ASN A 352 38.31 13.71 6.25
CA ASN A 352 37.32 12.87 5.57
C ASN A 352 37.99 12.01 4.50
N GLU A 353 37.51 10.80 4.27
CA GLU A 353 38.08 9.94 3.22
C GLU A 353 37.81 10.50 1.82
N PHE A 354 36.65 11.11 1.63
CA PHE A 354 36.11 11.50 0.33
C PHE A 354 36.22 12.99 0.03
N ALA A 355 36.39 13.84 1.04
CA ALA A 355 36.42 15.29 0.90
C ALA A 355 37.60 15.96 1.61
N GLU A 356 38.01 17.10 1.07
CA GLU A 356 38.80 18.11 1.78
C GLU A 356 37.86 18.92 2.68
N MET A 357 38.27 19.19 3.91
CA MET A 357 37.41 19.75 4.96
C MET A 357 38.04 20.99 5.57
N GLU A 358 37.24 22.03 5.81
CA GLU A 358 37.66 23.32 6.39
C GLU A 358 36.60 23.83 7.37
N TYR A 359 37.02 24.41 8.50
CA TYR A 359 36.09 25.13 9.36
C TYR A 359 35.89 26.56 8.84
N MET A 360 34.64 26.93 8.57
CA MET A 360 34.26 28.26 8.12
C MET A 360 33.25 28.91 9.07
N ASN A 361 33.17 30.24 9.03
CA ASN A 361 32.22 31.03 9.80
C ASN A 361 31.08 31.47 8.88
N LEU A 362 29.92 30.82 8.98
CA LEU A 362 28.84 30.94 8.02
C LEU A 362 27.53 31.46 8.65
N THR A 363 26.66 32.03 7.82
CA THR A 363 25.26 32.28 8.13
C THR A 363 24.42 32.14 6.87
N VAL A 364 23.10 31.94 7.02
CA VAL A 364 22.15 31.99 5.90
C VAL A 364 21.50 33.36 5.83
N VAL A 365 21.47 33.98 4.65
CA VAL A 365 20.79 35.26 4.44
C VAL A 365 19.29 35.03 4.25
N THR A 366 18.46 35.62 5.09
CA THR A 366 16.99 35.41 5.05
C THR A 366 16.23 36.57 4.41
N SER A 367 16.85 37.74 4.25
CA SER A 367 16.22 38.94 3.68
C SER A 367 17.28 39.96 3.24
N ASN A 368 16.89 40.86 2.35
CA ASN A 368 17.77 41.80 1.65
C ASN A 368 17.69 43.21 2.22
N ARG A 369 18.83 43.92 2.24
CA ARG A 369 18.90 45.32 2.73
C ARG A 369 18.13 46.29 1.81
N PRO A 370 17.61 47.41 2.34
CA PRO A 370 17.75 47.90 3.73
C PRO A 370 16.82 47.20 4.72
N TYR A 371 17.32 46.91 5.92
CA TYR A 371 16.53 46.32 7.00
C TYR A 371 15.63 47.35 7.68
N GLY A 372 14.42 46.93 8.06
CA GLY A 372 13.43 47.74 8.77
C GLY A 372 12.53 48.59 7.87
N VAL A 373 12.69 48.51 6.56
CA VAL A 373 11.81 49.18 5.58
C VAL A 373 10.71 48.21 5.17
N SER A 374 9.45 48.61 5.33
CA SER A 374 8.29 47.82 4.88
C SER A 374 7.95 48.19 3.44
N ASP A 375 7.97 47.21 2.55
CA ASP A 375 7.57 47.33 1.15
C ASP A 375 6.49 46.31 0.74
N GLY A 376 5.91 45.61 1.72
CA GLY A 376 4.90 44.57 1.47
C GLY A 376 5.47 43.17 1.26
N SER A 377 6.77 43.03 1.00
CA SER A 377 7.35 41.76 0.54
C SER A 377 7.57 40.70 1.62
N ASN A 378 7.60 41.13 2.90
CA ASN A 378 8.05 40.32 4.04
C ASN A 378 6.90 40.05 5.05
N PRO A 379 6.21 38.89 4.94
CA PRO A 379 5.09 38.52 5.80
C PRO A 379 5.41 38.44 7.31
N LEU A 380 6.68 38.33 7.70
CA LEU A 380 7.07 38.30 9.11
C LEU A 380 6.89 39.68 9.79
N PHE A 381 6.92 40.77 9.01
CA PHE A 381 6.88 42.14 9.52
C PHE A 381 5.71 42.96 8.98
N ASP A 382 5.31 42.75 7.73
CA ASP A 382 4.40 43.63 7.03
C ASP A 382 2.99 43.67 7.65
N GLY A 383 2.42 44.87 7.80
CA GLY A 383 1.12 45.07 8.44
C GLY A 383 1.05 44.72 9.94
N ARG A 384 2.15 44.32 10.59
CA ARG A 384 2.14 43.79 11.98
C ARG A 384 2.66 44.79 13.02
N LYS A 385 1.92 44.90 14.13
CA LYS A 385 2.40 45.64 15.33
C LYS A 385 3.60 44.93 15.96
N VAL A 386 3.46 43.63 16.21
CA VAL A 386 4.51 42.73 16.70
C VAL A 386 4.89 41.77 15.57
N PRO A 387 6.15 41.72 15.12
CA PRO A 387 6.59 40.79 14.09
C PRO A 387 6.32 39.33 14.49
N LYS A 388 6.04 38.48 13.49
CA LYS A 388 5.86 37.04 13.69
C LYS A 388 7.11 36.45 14.35
N PHE A 389 6.93 35.50 15.27
CA PHE A 389 8.01 34.90 16.08
C PHE A 389 8.78 35.89 16.97
N ASN A 390 8.21 37.08 17.25
CA ASN A 390 8.84 38.15 18.02
C ASN A 390 10.19 38.62 17.44
N LEU A 391 10.35 38.57 16.11
CA LEU A 391 11.58 39.00 15.46
C LEU A 391 11.85 40.50 15.66
N LYS A 392 13.14 40.86 15.71
CA LYS A 392 13.58 42.25 15.94
C LYS A 392 13.35 43.12 14.70
N LYS A 393 12.56 44.19 14.83
CA LYS A 393 12.43 45.24 13.79
C LYS A 393 13.79 45.90 13.53
N GLY A 394 14.16 46.07 12.27
CA GLY A 394 15.49 46.55 11.87
C GLY A 394 16.61 45.51 12.02
N GLY A 395 16.29 44.26 12.38
CA GLY A 395 17.23 43.14 12.39
C GLY A 395 17.43 42.49 11.02
N VAL A 396 18.27 41.47 10.96
CA VAL A 396 18.69 40.79 9.71
C VAL A 396 17.56 40.09 8.93
N HIS A 397 16.42 39.85 9.58
CA HIS A 397 15.22 39.28 8.96
C HIS A 397 14.23 40.32 8.44
N SER A 398 14.45 41.61 8.70
CA SER A 398 13.47 42.68 8.46
C SER A 398 13.67 43.42 7.14
N GLY A 399 14.33 42.79 6.19
CA GLY A 399 14.57 43.33 4.85
C GLY A 399 13.51 42.93 3.83
N HIS A 400 13.77 43.28 2.58
CA HIS A 400 12.99 42.82 1.44
C HIS A 400 13.18 41.31 1.24
N ILE A 401 12.11 40.59 0.98
CA ILE A 401 12.15 39.16 0.68
C ILE A 401 11.67 38.99 -0.74
N GLN A 402 12.43 38.25 -1.53
CA GLN A 402 12.15 38.09 -2.95
C GLN A 402 10.73 37.56 -3.19
N ALA A 403 9.87 38.31 -3.86
CA ALA A 403 8.45 38.01 -4.02
C ALA A 403 8.12 37.02 -5.16
N GLY A 404 9.08 36.76 -6.06
CA GLY A 404 8.96 35.77 -7.14
C GLY A 404 10.13 35.85 -8.12
N LEU A 405 10.03 35.10 -9.24
CA LEU A 405 11.09 34.92 -10.25
C LEU A 405 11.60 36.20 -10.93
N ARG A 406 10.79 37.25 -10.92
CA ARG A 406 11.06 38.50 -11.66
C ARG A 406 10.80 39.71 -10.78
N ASP A 407 11.09 39.57 -9.49
CA ASP A 407 10.90 40.64 -8.53
C ASP A 407 11.66 41.91 -8.98
N PRO A 408 10.95 43.02 -9.26
CA PRO A 408 11.59 44.26 -9.69
C PRO A 408 12.60 44.81 -8.69
N PHE A 409 12.42 44.51 -7.39
CA PHE A 409 13.42 44.85 -6.39
C PHE A 409 14.71 44.10 -6.67
N CYS A 410 14.66 42.79 -6.94
CA CYS A 410 15.85 41.95 -7.11
C CYS A 410 16.62 42.19 -8.41
N ILE A 411 15.93 42.71 -9.45
CA ILE A 411 16.50 42.91 -10.79
C ILE A 411 17.37 44.17 -10.85
N VAL A 412 18.57 44.04 -11.43
CA VAL A 412 19.48 45.16 -11.71
C VAL A 412 19.59 45.37 -13.22
N LYS A 413 19.45 46.62 -13.71
CA LYS A 413 19.57 46.92 -15.16
C LYS A 413 20.95 46.50 -15.69
N ASN A 414 20.97 45.62 -16.69
CA ASN A 414 22.18 45.06 -17.33
C ASN A 414 23.14 44.36 -16.34
N GLY A 415 22.64 43.84 -15.22
CA GLY A 415 23.46 43.29 -14.16
C GLY A 415 22.90 42.00 -13.56
N LYS A 416 23.75 41.38 -12.75
CA LYS A 416 23.47 40.24 -11.89
C LYS A 416 22.39 40.59 -10.85
N GLY A 417 21.51 39.65 -10.53
CA GLY A 417 20.48 39.82 -9.49
C GLY A 417 21.09 40.17 -8.12
N LYS A 418 20.42 41.02 -7.34
CA LYS A 418 20.93 41.48 -6.04
C LYS A 418 20.27 40.83 -4.83
N CYS A 419 19.24 40.00 -5.01
CA CYS A 419 18.64 39.26 -3.89
C CYS A 419 19.52 38.09 -3.49
N GLN A 420 19.48 37.76 -2.21
CA GLN A 420 20.37 36.81 -1.55
C GLN A 420 19.60 35.88 -0.59
N ASP A 421 18.28 35.77 -0.71
CA ASP A 421 17.46 34.82 0.03
C ASP A 421 18.06 33.41 -0.09
N GLY A 422 18.40 32.76 1.02
CA GLY A 422 19.00 31.42 1.02
C GLY A 422 20.51 31.38 0.74
N TYR A 423 21.18 32.53 0.56
CA TYR A 423 22.63 32.55 0.38
C TYR A 423 23.34 32.11 1.66
N THR A 424 24.23 31.11 1.55
CA THR A 424 25.11 30.67 2.63
C THR A 424 26.38 31.50 2.64
N ALA A 425 26.33 32.63 3.36
CA ALA A 425 27.37 33.64 3.34
C ALA A 425 28.44 33.38 4.42
N GLU A 426 29.71 33.55 4.03
CA GLU A 426 30.81 33.65 4.98
C GLU A 426 30.80 35.04 5.65
N VAL A 427 30.87 35.05 6.98
CA VAL A 427 30.73 36.26 7.81
C VAL A 427 31.69 36.26 8.99
N THR A 428 32.05 37.46 9.46
CA THR A 428 32.96 37.66 10.60
C THR A 428 32.27 38.29 11.82
N GLY A 429 30.98 38.60 11.71
CA GLY A 429 30.19 39.23 12.76
C GLY A 429 29.71 38.26 13.85
N PRO A 430 28.98 38.76 14.87
CA PRO A 430 28.41 37.94 15.94
C PRO A 430 27.39 36.89 15.46
N GLU A 431 26.87 37.04 14.24
CA GLU A 431 26.01 36.09 13.54
C GLU A 431 26.76 34.91 12.90
N ALA A 432 28.09 34.86 13.00
CA ALA A 432 28.89 33.75 12.49
C ALA A 432 28.66 32.45 13.27
N VAL A 433 28.27 31.39 12.54
CA VAL A 433 28.25 30.02 13.05
C VAL A 433 29.47 29.28 12.53
N ARG A 434 30.26 28.69 13.42
CA ARG A 434 31.40 27.87 13.02
C ARG A 434 30.92 26.49 12.54
N VAL A 435 31.11 26.22 11.25
CA VAL A 435 30.63 25.01 10.56
C VAL A 435 31.81 24.27 9.94
N LEU A 436 31.80 22.93 9.99
CA LEU A 436 32.76 22.11 9.24
C LEU A 436 32.25 21.96 7.80
N VAL A 437 33.03 22.37 6.81
CA VAL A 437 32.58 22.47 5.42
C VAL A 437 33.44 21.56 4.54
N ALA A 438 32.80 20.72 3.73
CA ALA A 438 33.47 20.05 2.63
C ALA A 438 33.75 21.08 1.53
N THR A 439 35.01 21.23 1.12
CA THR A 439 35.41 22.22 0.11
C THR A 439 35.64 21.61 -1.27
N LYS A 440 35.96 20.31 -1.32
CA LYS A 440 36.30 19.61 -2.56
C LYS A 440 36.26 18.09 -2.39
N ALA A 441 35.82 17.37 -3.41
CA ALA A 441 35.92 15.92 -3.49
C ALA A 441 37.36 15.47 -3.79
N LYS A 442 37.86 14.51 -3.01
CA LYS A 442 39.23 13.98 -3.13
C LYS A 442 39.41 13.13 -4.41
N PRO A 443 40.58 13.22 -5.05
CA PRO A 443 40.91 12.36 -6.19
C PRO A 443 40.99 10.90 -5.75
N SER A 444 40.74 9.97 -6.70
CA SER A 444 40.99 8.54 -6.49
C SER A 444 42.48 8.31 -6.19
N TRP A 445 42.78 7.43 -5.22
CA TRP A 445 44.16 7.02 -4.93
C TRP A 445 44.82 6.24 -6.06
N ASP A 446 44.01 5.49 -6.82
CA ASP A 446 44.45 4.81 -8.01
C ASP A 446 44.25 5.74 -9.22
N GLN A 447 45.37 6.26 -9.71
CA GLN A 447 45.48 7.22 -10.81
C GLN A 447 45.14 6.60 -12.18
N ASN A 448 45.12 5.28 -12.28
CA ASN A 448 44.82 4.58 -13.53
C ASN A 448 43.33 4.22 -13.66
N SER A 449 42.53 4.44 -12.62
CA SER A 449 41.09 4.18 -12.66
C SER A 449 40.36 5.17 -13.56
N PRO A 450 39.38 4.73 -14.35
CA PRO A 450 38.46 5.65 -15.04
C PRO A 450 37.60 6.46 -14.06
N LEU A 451 37.49 6.02 -12.81
CA LEU A 451 36.80 6.71 -11.71
C LEU A 451 37.80 7.63 -10.99
N ASN A 452 37.81 8.91 -11.37
CA ASN A 452 38.80 9.89 -10.90
C ASN A 452 38.51 10.50 -9.51
N ARG A 453 37.46 10.07 -8.82
CA ARG A 453 37.12 10.46 -7.44
C ARG A 453 37.03 9.24 -6.55
N GLN A 454 37.51 9.37 -5.31
CA GLN A 454 37.48 8.28 -4.34
C GLN A 454 36.04 7.82 -4.04
N PHE A 455 35.11 8.76 -3.94
CA PHE A 455 33.72 8.44 -3.62
C PHE A 455 33.00 7.65 -4.73
N TYR A 456 33.31 7.85 -6.02
CA TYR A 456 32.70 7.05 -7.09
C TYR A 456 32.89 5.55 -6.87
N LYS A 457 34.09 5.15 -6.45
CA LYS A 457 34.42 3.75 -6.15
C LYS A 457 33.63 3.27 -4.94
N SER A 458 33.72 4.01 -3.83
CA SER A 458 33.01 3.67 -2.59
C SER A 458 31.50 3.50 -2.81
N PHE A 459 30.87 4.42 -3.55
CA PHE A 459 29.45 4.38 -3.83
C PHE A 459 29.06 3.15 -4.68
N LEU A 460 29.78 2.89 -5.78
CA LEU A 460 29.51 1.72 -6.62
C LEU A 460 29.75 0.41 -5.87
N GLU A 461 30.81 0.32 -5.06
CA GLU A 461 31.10 -0.84 -4.22
C GLU A 461 29.99 -1.07 -3.18
N ALA A 462 29.54 -0.01 -2.50
CA ALA A 462 28.47 -0.10 -1.51
C ALA A 462 27.16 -0.60 -2.11
N LEU A 463 26.73 -0.05 -3.26
CA LEU A 463 25.50 -0.48 -3.91
C LEU A 463 25.57 -1.92 -4.44
N ASN A 464 26.73 -2.36 -4.94
CA ASN A 464 26.92 -3.68 -5.53
C ASN A 464 27.27 -4.79 -4.53
N ARG A 465 27.50 -4.43 -3.26
CA ARG A 465 27.79 -5.35 -2.17
C ARG A 465 26.62 -6.33 -1.97
N GLN A 466 26.88 -7.61 -1.68
CA GLN A 466 25.80 -8.59 -1.50
C GLN A 466 25.14 -8.50 -0.13
N GLU A 467 25.90 -8.09 0.88
CA GLU A 467 25.38 -7.76 2.20
C GLU A 467 24.35 -6.63 2.09
N GLN A 468 23.24 -6.76 2.84
CA GLN A 468 22.15 -5.78 2.85
C GLN A 468 21.52 -5.51 1.46
N THR A 469 21.66 -6.42 0.50
CA THR A 469 20.98 -6.32 -0.81
C THR A 469 19.46 -6.39 -0.67
N GLY A 470 18.74 -5.78 -1.61
CA GLY A 470 17.28 -5.83 -1.66
C GLY A 470 16.77 -7.28 -1.65
N ARG A 471 15.86 -7.59 -0.71
CA ARG A 471 15.31 -8.95 -0.55
C ARG A 471 14.12 -9.21 -1.45
N PHE A 472 13.33 -8.18 -1.75
CA PHE A 472 12.13 -8.30 -2.56
C PHE A 472 12.33 -7.57 -3.89
N ASN A 473 11.99 -8.22 -4.99
CA ASN A 473 12.10 -7.64 -6.33
C ASN A 473 10.75 -7.79 -7.07
N PHE A 474 10.38 -6.82 -7.90
CA PHE A 474 9.21 -6.89 -8.78
C PHE A 474 9.13 -8.19 -9.59
N MET A 475 10.24 -8.67 -10.15
CA MET A 475 10.26 -9.95 -10.90
C MET A 475 9.93 -11.16 -10.01
N THR A 476 10.30 -11.11 -8.73
CA THR A 476 9.92 -12.17 -7.77
C THR A 476 8.47 -12.01 -7.29
N GLN A 477 7.96 -10.77 -7.21
CA GLN A 477 6.57 -10.50 -6.88
C GLN A 477 5.61 -10.95 -7.99
N PHE A 478 6.07 -10.85 -9.25
CA PHE A 478 5.34 -11.22 -10.47
C PHE A 478 6.20 -12.09 -11.42
N PRO A 479 6.39 -13.38 -11.09
CA PRO A 479 7.23 -14.28 -11.88
C PRO A 479 6.77 -14.48 -13.33
N TYR A 480 5.46 -14.34 -13.58
CA TYR A 480 4.84 -14.47 -14.91
C TYR A 480 4.26 -13.13 -15.38
N TYR A 481 4.92 -12.03 -15.02
CA TYR A 481 4.56 -10.71 -15.52
C TYR A 481 4.52 -10.69 -17.05
N GLU A 482 3.39 -10.26 -17.60
CA GLU A 482 3.21 -10.04 -19.04
C GLU A 482 2.77 -8.59 -19.27
N GLN A 483 3.40 -7.94 -20.25
CA GLN A 483 2.99 -6.62 -20.71
C GLN A 483 1.79 -6.74 -21.65
N ALA A 484 0.64 -7.12 -21.09
CA ALA A 484 -0.60 -7.24 -21.82
C ALA A 484 -1.36 -5.91 -21.78
N LEU A 485 -1.84 -5.46 -22.94
CA LEU A 485 -2.83 -4.39 -23.05
C LEU A 485 -4.21 -4.98 -23.30
N TYR A 486 -5.22 -4.46 -22.62
CA TYR A 486 -6.60 -4.87 -22.79
C TYR A 486 -7.32 -3.87 -23.69
N ARG A 487 -7.49 -4.24 -24.96
CA ARG A 487 -8.23 -3.47 -25.95
C ARG A 487 -9.51 -4.20 -26.37
N PRO A 488 -10.68 -3.56 -26.29
CA PRO A 488 -11.91 -4.16 -26.75
C PRO A 488 -12.00 -4.12 -28.29
N ASP A 489 -12.66 -5.12 -28.88
CA ASP A 489 -13.02 -5.09 -30.30
C ASP A 489 -14.48 -4.66 -30.45
N PHE A 490 -14.69 -3.47 -31.03
CA PHE A 490 -16.02 -2.91 -31.27
C PHE A 490 -16.48 -3.03 -32.72
N ARG A 491 -15.80 -3.77 -33.60
CA ARG A 491 -16.15 -3.85 -35.03
C ARG A 491 -17.57 -4.33 -35.31
N SER A 492 -18.18 -5.10 -34.40
CA SER A 492 -19.56 -5.59 -34.52
C SER A 492 -20.62 -4.68 -33.90
N LYS A 493 -20.22 -3.54 -33.31
CA LYS A 493 -21.12 -2.63 -32.61
C LYS A 493 -21.25 -1.30 -33.35
N THR A 494 -22.45 -0.71 -33.29
CA THR A 494 -22.65 0.69 -33.66
C THR A 494 -22.17 1.57 -32.51
N LEU A 495 -21.17 2.40 -32.77
CA LEU A 495 -20.61 3.30 -31.76
C LEU A 495 -21.49 4.54 -31.60
N GLY A 496 -21.68 4.95 -30.36
CA GLY A 496 -22.44 6.15 -30.00
C GLY A 496 -21.69 7.44 -30.31
N LYS A 497 -22.16 8.56 -29.74
CA LYS A 497 -21.57 9.88 -29.99
C LYS A 497 -20.08 9.92 -29.57
N PRO A 498 -19.16 10.47 -30.38
CA PRO A 498 -17.76 10.64 -29.99
C PRO A 498 -17.64 11.63 -28.82
N VAL A 499 -16.98 11.20 -27.75
CA VAL A 499 -16.77 12.02 -26.53
C VAL A 499 -15.29 12.14 -26.23
N VAL A 500 -14.84 13.34 -25.89
CA VAL A 500 -13.55 13.61 -25.23
C VAL A 500 -13.83 14.10 -23.82
N PHE A 501 -13.12 13.54 -22.83
CA PHE A 501 -13.25 13.96 -21.44
C PHE A 501 -12.01 14.77 -21.03
N ASP A 502 -12.22 16.03 -20.67
CA ASP A 502 -11.21 16.95 -20.15
C ASP A 502 -11.36 17.07 -18.63
N MET A 503 -10.35 16.65 -17.89
CA MET A 503 -10.43 16.45 -16.44
C MET A 503 -9.19 16.98 -15.73
N ASP A 504 -9.29 17.43 -14.48
CA ASP A 504 -8.14 17.90 -13.68
C ASP A 504 -7.68 16.89 -12.62
N MET A 505 -8.13 15.64 -12.77
CA MET A 505 -7.69 14.49 -11.99
C MET A 505 -8.07 14.60 -10.51
N SER A 506 -9.18 15.29 -10.21
CA SER A 506 -9.81 15.28 -8.89
C SER A 506 -10.39 13.88 -8.55
N ALA A 507 -10.75 13.66 -7.28
CA ALA A 507 -11.49 12.46 -6.90
C ALA A 507 -12.85 12.32 -7.64
N GLY A 508 -13.51 13.45 -7.94
CA GLY A 508 -14.77 13.48 -8.67
C GLY A 508 -14.61 13.09 -10.14
N ASP A 509 -13.48 13.43 -10.75
CA ASP A 509 -13.16 13.03 -12.11
C ASP A 509 -12.92 11.53 -12.28
N PHE A 510 -12.21 10.89 -11.35
CA PHE A 510 -12.04 9.44 -11.39
C PHE A 510 -13.40 8.73 -11.24
N LEU A 511 -14.30 9.27 -10.41
CA LEU A 511 -15.66 8.78 -10.24
C LEU A 511 -16.53 9.00 -11.49
N ALA A 512 -16.35 10.14 -12.18
CA ALA A 512 -17.01 10.46 -13.45
C ALA A 512 -16.48 9.55 -14.58
N LEU A 513 -15.17 9.32 -14.64
CA LEU A 513 -14.53 8.44 -15.62
C LEU A 513 -15.03 7.00 -15.49
N PHE A 514 -15.12 6.47 -14.27
CA PHE A 514 -15.74 5.16 -14.08
C PHE A 514 -17.15 5.12 -14.66
N TYR A 515 -17.97 6.11 -14.37
CA TYR A 515 -19.32 6.17 -14.90
C TYR A 515 -19.33 6.21 -16.44
N LEU A 516 -18.52 7.07 -17.08
CA LEU A 516 -18.40 7.14 -18.54
C LEU A 516 -17.98 5.81 -19.17
N LEU A 517 -17.03 5.09 -18.58
CA LEU A 517 -16.58 3.78 -19.07
C LEU A 517 -17.66 2.69 -18.90
N LYS A 518 -18.59 2.88 -17.95
CA LYS A 518 -19.73 2.00 -17.75
C LYS A 518 -20.88 2.28 -18.70
N VAL A 519 -21.03 3.50 -19.19
CA VAL A 519 -22.08 3.83 -20.17
C VAL A 519 -21.88 2.98 -21.43
N PRO A 520 -22.94 2.36 -21.98
CA PRO A 520 -22.81 1.51 -23.16
C PRO A 520 -22.11 2.23 -24.32
N VAL A 521 -21.20 1.56 -25.00
CA VAL A 521 -20.44 2.13 -26.13
C VAL A 521 -21.33 2.54 -27.31
N GLU A 522 -22.54 2.01 -27.36
CA GLU A 522 -23.59 2.36 -28.32
C GLU A 522 -24.23 3.73 -28.01
N VAL A 523 -24.12 4.22 -26.77
CA VAL A 523 -24.61 5.54 -26.35
C VAL A 523 -23.50 6.59 -26.50
N ILE A 524 -22.31 6.30 -25.97
CA ILE A 524 -21.12 7.16 -26.13
C ILE A 524 -19.92 6.35 -26.56
N ASN A 525 -19.06 6.97 -27.37
CA ASN A 525 -17.76 6.46 -27.70
C ASN A 525 -16.70 7.38 -27.09
N LEU A 526 -16.23 7.06 -25.89
CA LEU A 526 -15.15 7.80 -25.25
C LEU A 526 -13.86 7.59 -26.06
N LYS A 527 -13.46 8.63 -26.80
CA LYS A 527 -12.38 8.63 -27.78
C LYS A 527 -11.03 8.96 -27.16
N ALA A 528 -11.00 9.86 -26.18
CA ALA A 528 -9.78 10.28 -25.51
C ALA A 528 -10.09 10.90 -24.16
N ILE A 529 -9.05 10.93 -23.32
CA ILE A 529 -9.01 11.72 -22.10
C ILE A 529 -7.91 12.76 -22.30
N ILE A 530 -8.18 14.02 -22.00
CA ILE A 530 -7.17 15.06 -21.88
C ILE A 530 -7.18 15.56 -20.45
N VAL A 531 -6.01 15.87 -19.89
CA VAL A 531 -5.90 16.21 -18.47
C VAL A 531 -5.33 17.60 -18.25
N SER A 532 -5.84 18.32 -17.26
CA SER A 532 -5.35 19.64 -16.87
C SER A 532 -4.63 19.55 -15.52
N PRO A 533 -3.28 19.51 -15.50
CA PRO A 533 -2.50 19.49 -14.25
C PRO A 533 -2.50 20.84 -13.50
N THR A 534 -3.32 21.80 -13.92
CA THR A 534 -3.49 23.12 -13.27
C THR A 534 -4.56 23.12 -12.18
N GLY A 535 -5.26 21.99 -12.00
CA GLY A 535 -6.32 21.82 -11.01
C GLY A 535 -5.92 20.94 -9.82
N TRP A 536 -6.78 20.00 -9.43
CA TRP A 536 -6.68 19.26 -8.16
C TRP A 536 -5.57 18.21 -8.07
N ALA A 537 -4.85 17.89 -9.15
CA ALA A 537 -3.73 16.97 -9.11
C ALA A 537 -2.55 17.37 -10.02
N ASN A 538 -1.38 16.80 -9.73
CA ASN A 538 -0.16 16.96 -10.53
C ASN A 538 -0.16 16.08 -11.80
N ALA A 539 0.81 16.31 -12.71
CA ALA A 539 0.95 15.54 -13.95
C ALA A 539 1.21 14.04 -13.72
N ALA A 540 1.99 13.67 -12.68
CA ALA A 540 2.25 12.28 -12.32
C ALA A 540 0.99 11.45 -11.99
N THR A 541 -0.13 12.11 -11.66
CA THR A 541 -1.40 11.44 -11.36
C THR A 541 -1.97 10.71 -12.59
N ILE A 542 -1.50 11.00 -13.81
CA ILE A 542 -1.85 10.26 -15.04
C ILE A 542 -1.66 8.73 -14.89
N ASP A 543 -0.67 8.29 -14.12
CA ASP A 543 -0.46 6.86 -13.88
C ASP A 543 -1.68 6.17 -13.24
N VAL A 544 -2.51 6.91 -12.49
CA VAL A 544 -3.76 6.39 -11.91
C VAL A 544 -4.83 6.23 -12.99
N ILE A 545 -4.87 7.12 -14.00
CA ILE A 545 -5.76 6.99 -15.16
C ILE A 545 -5.39 5.74 -15.95
N TYR A 546 -4.10 5.49 -16.19
CA TYR A 546 -3.65 4.28 -16.88
C TYR A 546 -4.01 3.02 -16.11
N ASP A 547 -3.82 2.98 -14.80
CA ASP A 547 -4.21 1.84 -13.97
C ASP A 547 -5.73 1.61 -13.97
N LEU A 548 -6.53 2.69 -13.97
CA LEU A 548 -7.99 2.62 -14.09
C LEU A 548 -8.46 2.11 -15.46
N LEU A 549 -7.92 2.66 -16.55
CA LEU A 549 -8.23 2.21 -17.91
C LEU A 549 -7.86 0.74 -18.10
N HIS A 550 -6.71 0.34 -17.57
CA HIS A 550 -6.27 -1.05 -17.59
C HIS A 550 -7.21 -1.96 -16.80
N MET A 551 -7.67 -1.52 -15.62
CA MET A 551 -8.69 -2.21 -14.82
C MET A 551 -9.98 -2.43 -15.63
N MET A 552 -10.44 -1.39 -16.33
CA MET A 552 -11.67 -1.40 -17.12
C MET A 552 -11.53 -2.06 -18.49
N GLY A 553 -10.32 -2.49 -18.87
CA GLY A 553 -10.05 -3.11 -20.17
C GLY A 553 -10.17 -2.13 -21.34
N ARG A 554 -9.77 -0.87 -21.11
CA ARG A 554 -9.88 0.25 -22.06
C ARG A 554 -8.52 0.91 -22.31
N ASP A 555 -7.48 0.09 -22.47
CA ASP A 555 -6.15 0.56 -22.83
C ASP A 555 -6.09 1.17 -24.25
N ASP A 556 -7.18 1.07 -25.02
CA ASP A 556 -7.36 1.72 -26.33
C ASP A 556 -7.53 3.25 -26.25
N ILE A 557 -7.87 3.80 -25.08
CA ILE A 557 -8.12 5.23 -24.93
C ILE A 557 -6.79 5.99 -24.76
N PRO A 558 -6.43 6.92 -25.68
CA PRO A 558 -5.30 7.80 -25.51
C PRO A 558 -5.55 8.82 -24.39
N VAL A 559 -4.48 9.15 -23.65
CA VAL A 559 -4.50 10.14 -22.57
C VAL A 559 -3.49 11.22 -22.91
N GLY A 560 -3.95 12.47 -23.05
CA GLY A 560 -3.12 13.62 -23.41
C GLY A 560 -2.94 14.56 -22.23
N LEU A 561 -1.70 14.96 -21.96
CA LEU A 561 -1.37 15.91 -20.90
C LEU A 561 -1.46 17.36 -21.40
N GLY A 562 -2.24 18.16 -20.69
CA GLY A 562 -2.38 19.59 -20.90
C GLY A 562 -1.23 20.42 -20.35
N ASP A 563 -1.33 21.74 -20.55
CA ASP A 563 -0.36 22.69 -20.00
C ASP A 563 -0.34 22.64 -18.47
N VAL A 564 0.85 22.78 -17.88
CA VAL A 564 1.09 22.82 -16.42
C VAL A 564 0.82 24.18 -15.78
N PHE A 565 0.61 25.21 -16.59
CA PHE A 565 0.22 26.54 -16.15
C PHE A 565 -1.06 26.96 -16.87
N GLY A 566 -1.92 27.71 -16.17
CA GLY A 566 -3.04 28.37 -16.83
C GLY A 566 -2.56 29.40 -17.85
N MET A 567 -3.47 29.83 -18.73
CA MET A 567 -3.20 30.81 -19.77
C MET A 567 -2.55 32.08 -19.19
N ASN A 568 -1.39 32.43 -19.74
CA ASN A 568 -0.56 33.58 -19.33
C ASN A 568 0.04 33.50 -17.90
N GLN A 569 0.12 32.32 -17.28
CA GLN A 569 0.79 32.13 -15.99
C GLN A 569 2.23 31.57 -16.10
N SER A 570 2.65 31.09 -17.27
CA SER A 570 4.04 30.69 -17.52
C SER A 570 4.98 31.91 -17.60
N ASP A 571 6.20 31.79 -17.10
CA ASP A 571 7.21 32.86 -17.20
C ASP A 571 7.58 33.13 -18.68
N PRO A 572 7.62 34.40 -19.11
CA PRO A 572 7.87 34.75 -20.50
C PRO A 572 9.32 34.52 -20.96
N ILE A 573 10.27 34.34 -20.03
CA ILE A 573 11.69 34.12 -20.35
C ILE A 573 12.00 32.62 -20.33
N PHE A 574 11.47 31.90 -19.36
CA PHE A 574 11.66 30.46 -19.16
C PHE A 574 10.32 29.77 -18.90
N PRO A 575 9.56 29.37 -19.94
CA PRO A 575 8.18 28.87 -19.78
C PRO A 575 8.00 27.59 -18.96
N ALA A 576 9.09 26.89 -18.62
CA ALA A 576 9.06 25.72 -17.73
C ALA A 576 8.86 26.11 -16.25
N VAL A 577 8.84 27.39 -15.91
CA VAL A 577 8.38 27.92 -14.61
C VAL A 577 7.24 28.91 -14.81
N GLY A 578 6.56 29.29 -13.73
CA GLY A 578 5.41 30.18 -13.79
C GLY A 578 4.99 30.71 -12.42
N ASP A 579 3.99 31.59 -12.43
CA ASP A 579 3.37 32.07 -11.21
C ASP A 579 2.36 31.05 -10.64
N CYS A 580 1.95 31.27 -9.39
CA CYS A 580 0.94 30.45 -8.72
C CYS A 580 -0.22 31.30 -8.21
N LYS A 581 -0.57 32.36 -8.94
CA LYS A 581 -1.56 33.34 -8.50
C LYS A 581 -2.90 32.69 -8.19
N TYR A 582 -3.38 31.78 -9.03
CA TYR A 582 -4.69 31.14 -8.81
C TYR A 582 -4.58 29.75 -8.18
N ILE A 583 -3.56 28.95 -8.54
CA ILE A 583 -3.40 27.59 -8.01
C ILE A 583 -3.15 27.56 -6.49
N LYS A 584 -2.61 28.66 -5.90
CA LYS A 584 -2.49 28.82 -4.44
C LYS A 584 -3.82 28.69 -3.69
N ALA A 585 -4.95 28.82 -4.38
CA ALA A 585 -6.28 28.66 -3.80
C ALA A 585 -6.61 27.19 -3.49
N ILE A 586 -5.91 26.22 -4.09
CA ILE A 586 -6.18 24.82 -3.79
C ILE A 586 -5.60 24.50 -2.40
N PRO A 587 -6.39 23.97 -1.46
CA PRO A 587 -5.88 23.60 -0.14
C PRO A 587 -4.76 22.59 -0.26
N HIS A 588 -3.62 22.92 0.32
CA HIS A 588 -2.57 21.95 0.52
C HIS A 588 -2.78 21.20 1.82
N GLY A 589 -1.91 20.24 2.12
CA GLY A 589 -1.84 19.59 3.40
C GLY A 589 -0.38 19.39 3.78
N SER A 590 -0.24 18.46 4.71
CA SER A 590 0.93 17.66 5.04
C SER A 590 1.88 17.39 3.87
N GLY A 591 1.34 17.25 2.66
CA GLY A 591 2.05 16.66 1.56
C GLY A 591 1.86 17.22 0.15
N GLY A 592 1.14 18.32 -0.02
CA GLY A 592 0.71 18.75 -1.36
C GLY A 592 -0.78 18.95 -1.38
N LEU A 593 -1.48 18.59 -2.46
CA LEU A 593 -2.91 18.87 -2.62
C LEU A 593 -3.74 17.93 -1.73
N LEU A 594 -4.44 18.51 -0.76
CA LEU A 594 -5.04 17.79 0.38
C LEU A 594 -6.00 16.66 -0.02
N ASP A 595 -6.72 16.82 -1.14
CA ASP A 595 -7.78 15.92 -1.57
C ASP A 595 -7.34 14.87 -2.57
N SER A 596 -6.46 15.19 -3.52
CA SER A 596 -5.85 14.19 -4.42
C SER A 596 -4.95 13.22 -3.65
N ASP A 597 -4.40 13.67 -2.52
CA ASP A 597 -3.75 12.84 -1.51
C ASP A 597 -4.60 11.63 -1.07
N THR A 598 -5.93 11.78 -1.00
CA THR A 598 -6.84 10.67 -0.66
C THR A 598 -6.85 9.55 -1.71
N LEU A 599 -6.59 9.90 -2.97
CA LEU A 599 -6.55 8.96 -4.08
C LEU A 599 -5.24 8.17 -4.10
N TYR A 600 -4.09 8.77 -3.78
CA TYR A 600 -2.79 8.11 -3.90
C TYR A 600 -2.67 6.83 -3.06
N GLY A 601 -3.31 6.79 -1.89
CA GLY A 601 -3.39 5.59 -1.05
C GLY A 601 -4.28 4.49 -1.62
N LEU A 602 -5.45 4.87 -2.16
CA LEU A 602 -6.44 3.96 -2.72
C LEU A 602 -6.04 3.44 -4.11
N ALA A 603 -5.33 4.25 -4.90
CA ALA A 603 -4.84 3.88 -6.22
C ALA A 603 -3.90 2.67 -6.19
N ARG A 604 -3.29 2.36 -5.04
CA ARG A 604 -2.50 1.13 -4.84
C ARG A 604 -3.33 -0.16 -4.91
N ASP A 605 -4.66 -0.07 -4.80
CA ASP A 605 -5.57 -1.21 -4.99
C ASP A 605 -5.90 -1.45 -6.48
N LEU A 606 -5.58 -0.51 -7.38
CA LEU A 606 -5.77 -0.67 -8.83
C LEU A 606 -4.70 -1.57 -9.45
N PRO A 607 -5.03 -2.35 -10.49
CA PRO A 607 -4.04 -3.12 -11.21
C PRO A 607 -3.03 -2.20 -11.90
N ARG A 608 -1.77 -2.63 -11.97
CA ARG A 608 -0.68 -1.90 -12.60
C ARG A 608 -0.77 -2.04 -14.12
N SER A 609 -1.05 -0.94 -14.82
CA SER A 609 -0.98 -0.86 -16.28
C SER A 609 0.46 -1.05 -16.78
N PRO A 610 0.72 -1.55 -18.00
CA PRO A 610 2.03 -1.40 -18.62
C PRO A 610 2.28 0.04 -19.12
N ARG A 611 1.23 0.88 -19.28
CA ARG A 611 1.36 2.31 -19.64
C ARG A 611 1.81 3.12 -18.43
N ARG A 612 2.69 4.10 -18.66
CA ARG A 612 3.28 4.95 -17.62
C ARG A 612 3.53 6.35 -18.13
N TYR A 613 3.57 7.30 -17.20
CA TYR A 613 4.07 8.64 -17.46
C TYR A 613 5.58 8.57 -17.86
N THR A 614 5.95 9.27 -18.93
CA THR A 614 7.32 9.31 -19.47
C THR A 614 7.75 10.73 -19.88
N ALA A 615 9.03 11.06 -19.64
CA ALA A 615 9.60 12.37 -19.95
C ALA A 615 9.64 12.73 -21.44
N GLU A 616 9.74 14.04 -21.71
CA GLU A 616 9.62 14.69 -23.02
C GLU A 616 10.60 14.24 -24.11
N LYS A 617 11.79 13.72 -23.77
CA LYS A 617 12.84 13.30 -24.73
C LYS A 617 13.10 11.79 -24.76
N SER A 618 12.14 10.97 -24.34
CA SER A 618 12.32 9.52 -24.31
C SER A 618 12.31 8.87 -25.71
N VAL A 619 13.36 9.04 -26.50
CA VAL A 619 13.54 8.29 -27.76
C VAL A 619 14.93 7.71 -27.93
N LYS A 620 14.94 6.40 -28.21
CA LYS A 620 16.01 5.55 -28.79
C LYS A 620 16.73 4.56 -27.85
N TYR A 621 16.61 4.65 -26.53
CA TYR A 621 17.36 3.75 -25.62
C TYR A 621 16.60 3.21 -24.39
N ARG A 622 15.56 2.38 -24.60
CA ARG A 622 15.03 1.42 -23.58
C ARG A 622 14.60 2.00 -22.21
N ALA A 623 13.99 3.18 -22.16
CA ALA A 623 13.09 3.53 -21.05
C ALA A 623 11.88 2.56 -21.02
N SER A 624 11.20 2.41 -19.87
CA SER A 624 10.14 1.43 -19.64
C SER A 624 8.91 1.66 -20.54
N ARG A 625 8.96 1.03 -21.72
CA ARG A 625 7.90 0.55 -22.63
C ARG A 625 6.47 1.11 -22.40
N ASP A 626 6.10 2.10 -23.21
CA ASP A 626 4.77 2.11 -23.83
C ASP A 626 4.84 1.17 -25.06
N THR A 627 3.94 0.19 -25.13
CA THR A 627 4.04 -0.95 -26.06
C THR A 627 3.71 -0.61 -27.51
N ASP A 628 3.09 0.54 -27.81
CA ASP A 628 2.79 0.89 -29.20
C ASP A 628 3.89 1.75 -29.85
N HIS A 629 4.58 2.57 -29.07
CA HIS A 629 5.49 3.59 -29.60
C HIS A 629 6.71 3.78 -28.66
N PRO A 630 7.78 2.96 -28.81
CA PRO A 630 8.98 2.98 -27.96
C PRO A 630 9.87 4.24 -28.11
N GLY A 631 9.31 5.31 -28.68
CA GLY A 631 9.91 6.62 -28.88
C GLY A 631 8.98 7.77 -28.52
N LEU A 632 7.99 7.56 -27.65
CA LEU A 632 7.06 8.62 -27.25
C LEU A 632 7.16 8.89 -25.75
N ARG A 633 7.43 10.17 -25.48
CA ARG A 633 7.10 10.86 -24.24
C ARG A 633 5.61 10.76 -23.93
N GLN A 634 5.19 11.18 -22.74
CA GLN A 634 3.78 11.40 -22.43
C GLN A 634 3.13 12.25 -23.55
N PRO A 635 2.08 11.74 -24.22
CA PRO A 635 1.38 12.50 -25.26
C PRO A 635 0.79 13.79 -24.71
N LEU A 636 0.85 14.88 -25.48
CA LEU A 636 0.25 16.15 -25.10
C LEU A 636 -1.24 16.17 -25.49
N ALA A 637 -2.02 16.99 -24.78
CA ALA A 637 -3.47 17.14 -25.01
C ALA A 637 -3.78 17.55 -26.46
N LEU A 638 -3.00 18.48 -27.03
CA LEU A 638 -3.18 18.91 -28.42
C LEU A 638 -2.87 17.80 -29.44
N GLU A 639 -1.85 16.97 -29.20
CA GLU A 639 -1.50 15.87 -30.10
C GLU A 639 -2.59 14.78 -30.08
N VAL A 640 -3.09 14.46 -28.88
CA VAL A 640 -4.19 13.51 -28.73
C VAL A 640 -5.45 14.08 -29.38
N TRP A 641 -5.73 15.37 -29.21
CA TRP A 641 -6.84 16.04 -29.88
C TRP A 641 -6.73 15.95 -31.41
N GLU A 642 -5.59 16.31 -31.98
CA GLU A 642 -5.33 16.23 -33.43
C GLU A 642 -5.52 14.80 -33.95
N SER A 643 -4.94 13.81 -33.28
CA SER A 643 -5.09 12.39 -33.64
C SER A 643 -6.55 11.92 -33.61
N VAL A 644 -7.33 12.37 -32.62
CA VAL A 644 -8.76 12.06 -32.55
C VAL A 644 -9.51 12.70 -33.71
N VAL A 645 -9.24 13.96 -34.03
CA VAL A 645 -9.89 14.69 -35.13
C VAL A 645 -9.56 14.05 -36.49
N GLU A 646 -8.31 13.68 -36.73
CA GLU A 646 -7.87 13.02 -37.97
C GLU A 646 -8.53 11.65 -38.20
N THR A 647 -8.88 10.95 -37.11
CA THR A 647 -9.50 9.62 -37.15
C THR A 647 -11.02 9.64 -37.08
N LEU A 648 -11.66 10.81 -37.11
CA LEU A 648 -13.11 10.94 -37.17
C LEU A 648 -13.66 10.44 -38.51
N GLY A 649 -14.80 9.75 -38.45
CA GLY A 649 -15.55 9.42 -39.66
C GLY A 649 -16.10 10.67 -40.35
N PRO A 650 -16.33 10.64 -41.67
CA PRO A 650 -16.89 11.77 -42.40
C PRO A 650 -18.17 12.33 -41.75
N GLY A 651 -18.21 13.63 -41.49
CA GLY A 651 -19.35 14.32 -40.87
C GLY A 651 -19.54 14.07 -39.37
N SER A 652 -18.68 13.26 -38.73
CA SER A 652 -18.69 13.06 -37.28
C SER A 652 -18.12 14.28 -36.56
N LYS A 653 -18.67 14.60 -35.39
CA LYS A 653 -18.20 15.68 -34.53
C LYS A 653 -18.04 15.18 -33.09
N ILE A 654 -17.20 15.88 -32.32
CA ILE A 654 -16.80 15.52 -30.97
C ILE A 654 -17.64 16.31 -29.96
N THR A 655 -18.19 15.63 -28.97
CA THR A 655 -18.71 16.27 -27.75
C THR A 655 -17.61 16.30 -26.69
N ILE A 656 -17.39 17.45 -26.06
CA ILE A 656 -16.40 17.57 -24.98
C ILE A 656 -17.13 17.70 -23.65
N LEU A 657 -16.71 16.94 -22.65
CA LEU A 657 -17.08 17.17 -21.24
C LEU A 657 -15.85 17.71 -20.53
N THR A 658 -15.95 18.89 -19.90
CA THR A 658 -14.88 19.50 -19.11
C THR A 658 -15.25 19.52 -17.63
N ASN A 659 -14.47 18.86 -16.79
CA ASN A 659 -14.61 18.85 -15.34
C ASN A 659 -13.53 19.63 -14.59
N GLY A 660 -12.51 20.13 -15.29
CA GLY A 660 -11.42 20.93 -14.71
C GLY A 660 -11.36 22.37 -15.22
N PRO A 661 -10.27 23.09 -14.93
CA PRO A 661 -9.98 24.39 -15.52
C PRO A 661 -9.97 24.31 -17.06
N LEU A 662 -10.50 25.33 -17.72
CA LEU A 662 -10.75 25.33 -19.16
C LEU A 662 -9.49 25.53 -20.03
N THR A 663 -8.30 25.40 -19.44
CA THR A 663 -6.99 25.62 -20.07
C THR A 663 -6.84 24.85 -21.37
N ASN A 664 -7.07 23.53 -21.33
CA ASN A 664 -6.96 22.64 -22.47
C ASN A 664 -7.93 23.01 -23.59
N LEU A 665 -9.20 23.23 -23.24
CA LEU A 665 -10.20 23.64 -24.21
C LEU A 665 -9.88 25.01 -24.83
N ALA A 666 -9.39 25.97 -24.04
CA ALA A 666 -8.96 27.26 -24.57
C ALA A 666 -7.77 27.11 -25.53
N ARG A 667 -6.81 26.22 -25.24
CA ARG A 667 -5.71 25.90 -26.16
C ARG A 667 -6.22 25.28 -27.46
N ILE A 668 -7.17 24.36 -27.40
CA ILE A 668 -7.82 23.77 -28.58
C ILE A 668 -8.59 24.84 -29.40
N VAL A 669 -9.30 25.75 -28.73
CA VAL A 669 -10.05 26.82 -29.41
C VAL A 669 -9.12 27.84 -30.08
N THR A 670 -7.94 28.06 -29.51
CA THR A 670 -6.96 29.04 -30.00
C THR A 670 -5.90 28.44 -30.93
N SER A 671 -5.85 27.12 -31.09
CA SER A 671 -4.99 26.43 -32.07
C SER A 671 -5.50 26.61 -33.51
N GLU A 672 -4.80 26.05 -34.51
CA GLU A 672 -4.96 26.40 -35.93
C GLU A 672 -6.41 26.41 -36.48
N LYS A 673 -6.62 27.16 -37.58
CA LYS A 673 -7.92 27.33 -38.24
C LYS A 673 -8.56 25.98 -38.59
N ASN A 674 -9.62 25.63 -37.85
CA ASN A 674 -10.63 24.57 -38.02
C ASN A 674 -10.81 23.65 -36.79
N ALA A 675 -10.05 23.82 -35.70
CA ALA A 675 -10.22 23.01 -34.49
C ALA A 675 -11.65 23.08 -33.90
N THR A 676 -12.27 24.25 -33.90
CA THR A 676 -13.65 24.45 -33.42
C THR A 676 -14.71 23.78 -34.30
N SER A 677 -14.43 23.55 -35.58
CA SER A 677 -15.40 22.95 -36.52
C SER A 677 -15.65 21.47 -36.24
N ALA A 678 -14.68 20.79 -35.62
CA ALA A 678 -14.78 19.40 -35.19
C ALA A 678 -15.60 19.23 -33.90
N ILE A 679 -15.85 20.31 -33.15
CA ILE A 679 -16.62 20.28 -31.90
C ILE A 679 -18.11 20.42 -32.21
N GLN A 680 -18.92 19.51 -31.65
CA GLN A 680 -20.38 19.54 -31.73
C GLN A 680 -20.97 20.43 -30.63
N GLU A 681 -20.62 20.13 -29.38
CA GLU A 681 -21.06 20.85 -28.19
C GLU A 681 -20.09 20.57 -27.03
N VAL A 682 -20.11 21.43 -26.02
CA VAL A 682 -19.28 21.33 -24.82
C VAL A 682 -20.15 21.36 -23.57
N TYR A 683 -19.97 20.38 -22.70
CA TYR A 683 -20.53 20.37 -21.35
C TYR A 683 -19.46 20.87 -20.38
N ILE A 684 -19.75 21.96 -19.69
CA ILE A 684 -18.83 22.59 -18.75
C ILE A 684 -19.36 22.40 -17.34
N VAL A 685 -18.65 21.60 -16.53
CA VAL A 685 -18.89 21.54 -15.10
C VAL A 685 -18.07 22.62 -14.43
N GLY A 686 -18.76 23.67 -13.98
CA GLY A 686 -18.12 24.82 -13.35
C GLY A 686 -18.97 26.07 -13.46
N GLY A 687 -18.41 27.18 -13.00
CA GLY A 687 -19.09 28.46 -12.96
C GLY A 687 -20.15 28.56 -11.85
N HIS A 688 -20.36 29.79 -11.38
CA HIS A 688 -21.35 30.08 -10.35
C HIS A 688 -22.19 31.29 -10.75
N ILE A 689 -23.50 31.09 -10.90
CA ILE A 689 -24.46 32.15 -11.19
C ILE A 689 -25.17 32.49 -9.88
N SER A 690 -24.75 33.57 -9.24
CA SER A 690 -25.29 33.99 -7.94
C SER A 690 -26.71 34.56 -8.09
N HIS A 691 -27.63 34.11 -7.24
CA HIS A 691 -29.03 34.58 -7.19
C HIS A 691 -29.28 35.60 -6.06
N SER A 692 -28.33 35.75 -5.14
CA SER A 692 -28.39 36.70 -4.01
C SER A 692 -27.01 36.85 -3.38
N ASP A 693 -26.80 37.89 -2.58
CA ASP A 693 -25.53 38.12 -1.86
C ASP A 693 -25.14 36.98 -0.90
N ARG A 694 -26.07 36.09 -0.55
CA ARG A 694 -25.82 34.91 0.29
C ARG A 694 -25.41 33.67 -0.51
N ASP A 695 -25.63 33.68 -1.82
CA ASP A 695 -25.33 32.59 -2.74
C ASP A 695 -23.90 32.74 -3.26
N LYS A 696 -22.95 32.26 -2.45
CA LYS A 696 -21.50 32.36 -2.68
C LYS A 696 -20.96 31.23 -3.55
N GLY A 697 -19.85 31.49 -4.22
CA GLY A 697 -19.06 30.51 -4.98
C GLY A 697 -18.43 29.43 -4.08
N ASN A 698 -17.54 28.61 -4.64
CA ASN A 698 -16.82 27.58 -3.88
C ASN A 698 -15.32 27.88 -3.69
N VAL A 699 -14.78 29.01 -4.16
CA VAL A 699 -13.40 29.43 -3.85
C VAL A 699 -13.31 29.92 -2.39
N PHE A 700 -13.25 28.99 -1.45
CA PHE A 700 -13.31 29.28 0.00
C PHE A 700 -11.97 29.68 0.62
N SER A 701 -10.87 29.45 -0.10
CA SER A 701 -9.49 29.71 0.34
C SER A 701 -8.98 31.12 0.04
N VAL A 702 -9.68 31.85 -0.83
CA VAL A 702 -9.37 33.23 -1.21
C VAL A 702 -10.54 34.11 -0.79
N PRO A 703 -10.57 34.61 0.47
CA PRO A 703 -11.74 35.29 1.02
C PRO A 703 -12.16 36.55 0.25
N SER A 704 -11.24 37.16 -0.51
CA SER A 704 -11.52 38.31 -1.37
C SER A 704 -12.38 37.94 -2.59
N ASN A 705 -12.47 36.67 -2.98
CA ASN A 705 -13.26 36.20 -4.11
C ASN A 705 -14.43 35.32 -3.64
N GLU A 706 -15.56 35.96 -3.34
CA GLU A 706 -16.71 35.26 -2.76
C GLU A 706 -17.63 34.57 -3.78
N PHE A 707 -17.47 34.84 -5.07
CA PHE A 707 -18.49 34.51 -6.09
C PHE A 707 -17.99 33.65 -7.24
N ALA A 708 -16.69 33.40 -7.34
CA ALA A 708 -16.15 32.51 -8.37
C ALA A 708 -16.33 31.03 -8.00
N GLU A 709 -16.36 30.21 -9.04
CA GLU A 709 -16.25 28.75 -8.92
C GLU A 709 -14.79 28.35 -9.25
N PHE A 710 -14.26 27.32 -8.59
CA PHE A 710 -12.86 26.88 -8.68
C PHE A 710 -12.36 26.69 -10.12
N ASN A 711 -13.04 25.93 -10.98
CA ASN A 711 -12.57 25.70 -12.34
C ASN A 711 -12.46 27.01 -13.15
N MET A 712 -13.37 27.95 -12.92
CA MET A 712 -13.30 29.28 -13.54
C MET A 712 -12.21 30.16 -12.92
N PHE A 713 -11.95 30.02 -11.63
CA PHE A 713 -10.95 30.81 -10.91
C PHE A 713 -9.52 30.36 -11.18
N LEU A 714 -9.29 29.06 -11.35
CA LEU A 714 -7.96 28.49 -11.58
C LEU A 714 -7.36 28.90 -12.93
N ASP A 715 -8.19 29.08 -13.95
CA ASP A 715 -7.80 29.72 -15.20
C ASP A 715 -8.91 30.64 -15.75
N PRO A 716 -8.99 31.89 -15.25
CA PRO A 716 -10.06 32.82 -15.64
C PRO A 716 -9.88 33.28 -17.09
N VAL A 717 -8.65 33.33 -17.60
CA VAL A 717 -8.35 33.73 -18.98
C VAL A 717 -8.81 32.65 -19.95
N ALA A 718 -8.54 31.38 -19.67
CA ALA A 718 -9.08 30.28 -20.45
C ALA A 718 -10.61 30.23 -20.40
N ALA A 719 -11.20 30.39 -19.21
CA ALA A 719 -12.64 30.44 -19.06
C ALA A 719 -13.27 31.55 -19.92
N LYS A 720 -12.75 32.78 -19.82
CA LYS A 720 -13.20 33.89 -20.68
C LYS A 720 -13.05 33.56 -22.17
N THR A 721 -11.93 32.97 -22.58
CA THR A 721 -11.67 32.58 -23.97
C THR A 721 -12.71 31.58 -24.50
N VAL A 722 -13.06 30.57 -23.70
CA VAL A 722 -14.08 29.57 -24.07
C VAL A 722 -15.48 30.19 -24.11
N PHE A 723 -15.84 31.02 -23.12
CA PHE A 723 -17.14 31.70 -23.09
C PHE A 723 -17.30 32.79 -24.15
N ASP A 724 -16.22 33.30 -24.74
CA ASP A 724 -16.26 34.24 -25.86
C ASP A 724 -16.21 33.54 -27.24
N SER A 725 -16.01 32.22 -27.27
CA SER A 725 -15.91 31.43 -28.52
C SER A 725 -17.26 31.24 -29.24
N GLU A 726 -17.27 30.61 -30.41
CA GLU A 726 -18.51 30.23 -31.12
C GLU A 726 -19.07 28.84 -30.71
N LEU A 727 -18.46 28.17 -29.72
CA LEU A 727 -18.87 26.82 -29.30
C LEU A 727 -20.30 26.77 -28.74
N ASP A 728 -21.02 25.67 -28.99
CA ASP A 728 -22.30 25.40 -28.33
C ASP A 728 -22.05 24.89 -26.90
N ILE A 729 -22.37 25.69 -25.89
CA ILE A 729 -22.02 25.42 -24.49
C ILE A 729 -23.25 25.06 -23.68
N THR A 730 -23.15 23.95 -22.94
CA THR A 730 -24.03 23.57 -21.83
C THR A 730 -23.27 23.70 -20.51
N LEU A 731 -23.64 24.68 -19.69
CA LEU A 731 -23.09 24.93 -18.36
C LEU A 731 -23.84 24.12 -17.31
N ILE A 732 -23.09 23.43 -16.45
CA ILE A 732 -23.54 22.72 -15.26
C ILE A 732 -23.01 23.51 -14.06
N PRO A 733 -23.73 24.55 -13.60
CA PRO A 733 -23.22 25.49 -12.61
C PRO A 733 -23.18 24.89 -11.21
N LEU A 734 -22.36 25.48 -10.34
CA LEU A 734 -22.21 25.09 -8.93
C LEU A 734 -23.54 24.95 -8.18
N GLY A 735 -24.53 25.79 -8.48
CA GLY A 735 -25.86 25.74 -7.87
C GLY A 735 -26.60 24.41 -8.06
N ILE A 736 -26.45 23.74 -9.22
CA ILE A 736 -27.05 22.42 -9.45
C ILE A 736 -26.16 21.29 -8.93
N GLN A 737 -24.83 21.45 -9.04
CA GLN A 737 -23.84 20.51 -8.48
C GLN A 737 -24.04 20.30 -6.97
N ARG A 738 -24.25 21.39 -6.21
CA ARG A 738 -24.53 21.33 -4.76
C ARG A 738 -25.77 20.52 -4.40
N ARG A 739 -26.75 20.39 -5.30
CA ARG A 739 -27.98 19.62 -5.03
C ARG A 739 -27.75 18.11 -5.05
N VAL A 740 -26.64 17.66 -5.61
CA VAL A 740 -26.25 16.25 -5.67
C VAL A 740 -25.04 15.90 -4.79
N GLY A 741 -24.54 16.85 -4.00
CA GLY A 741 -23.37 16.72 -3.12
C GLY A 741 -23.55 15.91 -1.82
N SER A 742 -24.57 15.06 -1.68
CA SER A 742 -24.82 14.32 -0.43
C SER A 742 -24.14 12.94 -0.38
N PHE A 743 -23.06 12.82 0.40
CA PHE A 743 -22.40 11.54 0.71
C PHE A 743 -23.34 10.47 1.32
N PRO A 744 -24.20 10.76 2.31
CA PRO A 744 -25.07 9.73 2.90
C PRO A 744 -25.97 9.06 1.86
N ARG A 745 -26.62 9.86 1.00
CA ARG A 745 -27.52 9.38 -0.05
C ARG A 745 -26.82 8.49 -1.07
N ILE A 746 -25.66 8.91 -1.59
CA ILE A 746 -24.95 8.10 -2.58
C ILE A 746 -24.43 6.79 -1.98
N LEU A 747 -23.92 6.82 -0.73
CA LEU A 747 -23.43 5.63 -0.03
C LEU A 747 -24.55 4.65 0.32
N GLU A 748 -25.73 5.14 0.70
CA GLU A 748 -26.93 4.33 0.89
C GLU A 748 -27.28 3.56 -0.40
N LYS A 749 -27.22 4.24 -1.56
CA LYS A 749 -27.45 3.58 -2.85
C LYS A 749 -26.41 2.54 -3.21
N PHE A 750 -25.14 2.73 -2.83
CA PHE A 750 -24.12 1.68 -3.00
C PHE A 750 -24.39 0.43 -2.15
N GLN A 751 -25.10 0.52 -1.01
CA GLN A 751 -25.47 -0.65 -0.21
C GLN A 751 -26.55 -1.52 -0.89
N GLU A 752 -27.42 -0.90 -1.69
CA GLU A 752 -28.48 -1.57 -2.45
C GLU A 752 -27.98 -2.13 -3.80
N THR A 753 -26.79 -1.72 -4.22
CA THR A 753 -26.24 -1.97 -5.55
C THR A 753 -25.40 -3.24 -5.59
N ARG A 754 -25.42 -3.97 -6.72
CA ARG A 754 -24.53 -5.12 -6.95
C ARG A 754 -23.06 -4.68 -6.91
N THR A 755 -22.23 -5.46 -6.22
CA THR A 755 -20.81 -5.13 -6.07
C THR A 755 -20.00 -5.56 -7.29
N THR A 756 -19.62 -4.60 -8.14
CA THR A 756 -18.56 -4.74 -9.15
C THR A 756 -17.23 -4.21 -8.59
N PRO A 757 -16.07 -4.53 -9.21
CA PRO A 757 -14.78 -4.00 -8.77
C PRO A 757 -14.72 -2.47 -8.76
N GLU A 758 -15.20 -1.84 -9.82
CA GLU A 758 -15.28 -0.38 -9.94
C GLU A 758 -16.26 0.24 -8.94
N ALA A 759 -17.42 -0.39 -8.66
CA ALA A 759 -18.34 0.05 -7.63
C ALA A 759 -17.70 -0.04 -6.23
N LYS A 760 -16.92 -1.08 -5.97
CA LYS A 760 -16.18 -1.26 -4.71
C LYS A 760 -15.13 -0.18 -4.52
N PHE A 761 -14.38 0.16 -5.58
CA PHE A 761 -13.42 1.27 -5.54
C PHE A 761 -14.13 2.60 -5.29
N ALA A 762 -15.19 2.90 -6.06
CA ALA A 762 -15.97 4.12 -5.89
C ALA A 762 -16.55 4.26 -4.48
N ASN A 763 -17.15 3.20 -3.94
CA ASN A 763 -17.68 3.19 -2.57
C ASN A 763 -16.58 3.41 -1.51
N ARG A 764 -15.38 2.84 -1.69
CA ARG A 764 -14.25 3.07 -0.78
C ARG A 764 -13.77 4.52 -0.81
N LEU A 765 -13.61 5.10 -2.00
CA LEU A 765 -13.21 6.50 -2.17
C LEU A 765 -14.23 7.44 -1.55
N LEU A 766 -15.52 7.27 -1.86
CA LEU A 766 -16.61 8.07 -1.30
C LEU A 766 -16.72 7.92 0.22
N SER A 767 -16.58 6.70 0.74
CA SER A 767 -16.57 6.45 2.18
C SER A 767 -15.39 7.14 2.87
N ARG A 768 -14.21 7.13 2.23
CA ARG A 768 -13.01 7.80 2.75
C ARG A 768 -13.19 9.31 2.80
N LEU A 769 -13.65 9.92 1.70
CA LEU A 769 -13.93 11.36 1.64
C LEU A 769 -14.97 11.76 2.69
N TYR A 770 -16.07 11.02 2.80
CA TYR A 770 -17.10 11.28 3.82
C TYR A 770 -16.57 11.15 5.25
N HIS A 771 -15.70 10.16 5.51
CA HIS A 771 -15.05 10.01 6.80
C HIS A 771 -14.17 11.21 7.14
N LEU A 772 -13.35 11.67 6.19
CA LEU A 772 -12.47 12.82 6.34
C LEU A 772 -13.29 14.10 6.59
N GLN A 773 -14.35 14.33 5.79
CA GLN A 773 -15.26 15.46 5.94
C GLN A 773 -15.83 15.57 7.36
N ARG A 774 -16.19 14.43 7.97
CA ARG A 774 -16.78 14.38 9.31
C ARG A 774 -15.75 14.49 10.43
N ARG A 775 -14.52 14.07 10.20
CA ARG A 775 -13.46 13.98 11.22
C ARG A 775 -12.65 15.25 11.34
N HIS A 776 -12.51 16.02 10.26
CA HIS A 776 -11.54 17.10 10.23
C HIS A 776 -12.03 18.30 9.41
N GLN A 777 -11.93 19.50 10.00
CA GLN A 777 -12.46 20.74 9.43
C GLN A 777 -11.93 21.05 8.02
N ARG A 778 -10.72 20.62 7.69
CA ARG A 778 -10.08 20.91 6.40
C ARG A 778 -10.62 20.12 5.23
N TYR A 779 -11.34 19.03 5.48
CA TYR A 779 -11.95 18.22 4.43
C TYR A 779 -13.45 18.55 4.27
N GLN A 780 -13.92 19.65 4.88
CA GLN A 780 -15.35 20.01 4.86
C GLN A 780 -15.89 20.20 3.44
N HIS A 781 -15.06 20.64 2.51
CA HIS A 781 -15.41 20.90 1.11
C HIS A 781 -15.38 19.68 0.19
N THR A 782 -15.01 18.48 0.68
CA THR A 782 -14.87 17.28 -0.17
C THR A 782 -16.16 16.83 -0.86
N ASP A 783 -17.32 17.38 -0.48
CA ASP A 783 -18.60 17.16 -1.15
C ASP A 783 -18.68 17.79 -2.55
N ILE A 784 -17.79 18.74 -2.89
CA ILE A 784 -17.74 19.33 -4.24
C ILE A 784 -17.48 18.26 -5.32
N PHE A 785 -16.67 17.24 -5.02
CA PHE A 785 -16.30 16.17 -5.95
C PHE A 785 -17.49 15.28 -6.36
N LEU A 786 -18.55 15.23 -5.55
CA LEU A 786 -19.80 14.57 -5.93
C LEU A 786 -20.57 15.35 -7.01
N GLY A 787 -20.41 16.67 -7.03
CA GLY A 787 -20.98 17.55 -8.03
C GLY A 787 -20.38 17.35 -9.42
N GLU A 788 -19.10 16.97 -9.49
CA GLU A 788 -18.36 16.78 -10.75
C GLU A 788 -18.84 15.57 -11.56
N ILE A 789 -19.38 14.56 -10.87
CA ILE A 789 -19.99 13.38 -11.50
C ILE A 789 -21.22 13.77 -12.35
N LEU A 790 -21.92 14.84 -11.97
CA LEU A 790 -23.14 15.29 -12.65
C LEU A 790 -22.91 15.58 -14.14
N GLY A 791 -21.70 16.04 -14.51
CA GLY A 791 -21.31 16.24 -15.90
C GLY A 791 -21.49 15.00 -16.76
N ALA A 792 -20.91 13.89 -16.30
CA ALA A 792 -20.99 12.60 -16.98
C ALA A 792 -22.43 12.04 -17.02
N VAL A 793 -23.19 12.22 -15.94
CA VAL A 793 -24.59 11.76 -15.87
C VAL A 793 -25.48 12.58 -16.81
N ALA A 794 -25.37 13.91 -16.79
CA ALA A 794 -26.15 14.81 -17.63
C ALA A 794 -25.83 14.64 -19.14
N LEU A 795 -24.58 14.35 -19.48
CA LEU A 795 -24.14 14.08 -20.85
C LEU A 795 -24.82 12.83 -21.45
N THR A 796 -25.09 11.81 -20.64
CA THR A 796 -25.36 10.43 -21.13
C THR A 796 -26.75 9.90 -20.80
N CYS A 797 -27.44 10.46 -19.83
CA CYS A 797 -28.77 10.00 -19.45
C CYS A 797 -29.85 10.42 -20.46
N ASP A 798 -30.83 9.54 -20.64
CA ASP A 798 -32.07 9.87 -21.33
C ASP A 798 -32.85 10.95 -20.54
N HIS A 799 -33.35 11.95 -21.28
CA HIS A 799 -34.13 13.07 -20.74
C HIS A 799 -35.36 12.60 -19.94
N SER A 800 -35.87 11.40 -20.22
CA SER A 800 -37.01 10.80 -19.49
C SER A 800 -36.71 10.51 -18.01
N SER A 801 -35.46 10.17 -17.67
CA SER A 801 -35.07 9.70 -16.34
C SER A 801 -34.58 10.84 -15.44
N LEU A 802 -33.57 11.61 -15.89
CA LEU A 802 -33.01 12.72 -15.10
C LEU A 802 -33.88 13.99 -15.16
N LYS A 803 -34.78 14.08 -16.15
CA LYS A 803 -35.68 15.23 -16.41
C LYS A 803 -34.96 16.59 -16.33
N PRO A 804 -33.84 16.78 -17.04
CA PRO A 804 -33.08 18.02 -16.96
C PRO A 804 -33.89 19.18 -17.56
N THR A 805 -33.90 20.31 -16.87
CA THR A 805 -34.45 21.58 -17.39
C THR A 805 -33.29 22.49 -17.76
N LEU A 806 -33.24 22.89 -19.03
CA LEU A 806 -32.23 23.81 -19.56
C LEU A 806 -32.83 25.20 -19.76
N ARG A 807 -32.07 26.23 -19.39
CA ARG A 807 -32.40 27.65 -19.61
C ARG A 807 -31.28 28.32 -20.38
N VAL A 808 -31.60 29.12 -21.40
CA VAL A 808 -30.59 29.85 -22.17
C VAL A 808 -30.42 31.26 -21.60
N GLU A 809 -29.20 31.65 -21.25
CA GLU A 809 -28.89 33.01 -20.76
C GLU A 809 -27.60 33.55 -21.37
N PRO A 810 -27.45 34.89 -21.48
CA PRO A 810 -26.21 35.51 -21.95
C PRO A 810 -25.18 35.59 -20.82
N ILE A 811 -24.15 34.74 -20.89
CA ILE A 811 -23.13 34.55 -19.85
C ILE A 811 -21.80 35.23 -20.21
N LYS A 812 -21.14 35.78 -19.21
CA LYS A 812 -19.80 36.37 -19.28
C LYS A 812 -18.95 35.94 -18.08
N VAL A 813 -17.64 35.79 -18.29
CA VAL A 813 -16.65 35.49 -17.24
C VAL A 813 -15.67 36.65 -17.11
N PHE A 814 -15.36 37.04 -15.86
CA PHE A 814 -14.35 38.06 -15.57
C PHE A 814 -12.93 37.47 -15.53
N ALA A 815 -12.00 38.14 -16.19
CA ALA A 815 -10.58 37.80 -16.22
C ALA A 815 -9.75 39.08 -16.43
N GLU A 816 -9.86 40.00 -15.46
CA GLU A 816 -9.24 41.34 -15.49
C GLU A 816 -7.87 41.35 -14.81
N GLY A 817 -7.43 40.21 -14.25
CA GLY A 817 -6.23 40.11 -13.43
C GLY A 817 -6.46 40.59 -11.99
N VAL A 818 -7.71 40.78 -11.59
CA VAL A 818 -8.10 41.18 -10.24
C VAL A 818 -8.64 39.96 -9.49
N GLU A 819 -7.85 39.42 -8.57
CA GLU A 819 -8.14 38.17 -7.85
C GLU A 819 -9.52 38.12 -7.20
N SER A 820 -10.04 39.24 -6.67
CA SER A 820 -11.36 39.31 -6.04
C SER A 820 -12.55 39.18 -7.01
N LYS A 821 -12.30 39.27 -8.32
CA LYS A 821 -13.33 39.26 -9.38
C LYS A 821 -13.12 38.17 -10.42
N ASP A 822 -11.87 37.78 -10.66
CA ASP A 822 -11.50 36.81 -11.68
C ASP A 822 -12.23 35.47 -11.45
N GLY A 823 -12.64 34.84 -12.54
CA GLY A 823 -13.41 33.59 -12.53
C GLY A 823 -14.91 33.77 -12.21
N LYS A 824 -15.37 34.98 -11.86
CA LYS A 824 -16.80 35.23 -11.62
C LYS A 824 -17.60 35.11 -12.91
N THR A 825 -18.61 34.25 -12.89
CA THR A 825 -19.58 34.06 -13.98
C THR A 825 -20.82 34.92 -13.75
N VAL A 826 -21.23 35.71 -14.74
CA VAL A 826 -22.38 36.63 -14.61
C VAL A 826 -23.29 36.57 -15.83
N ILE A 827 -24.56 36.90 -15.64
CA ILE A 827 -25.50 37.14 -16.73
C ILE A 827 -25.32 38.59 -17.20
N ASP A 828 -24.82 38.78 -18.43
CA ASP A 828 -24.62 40.10 -19.07
C ASP A 828 -25.47 40.18 -20.32
N LYS A 829 -26.61 40.89 -20.25
CA LYS A 829 -27.57 40.98 -21.36
C LYS A 829 -27.02 41.68 -22.62
N ASN A 830 -25.97 42.48 -22.47
CA ASN A 830 -25.45 43.31 -23.57
C ASN A 830 -24.24 42.67 -24.25
N HIS A 831 -23.39 41.99 -23.48
CA HIS A 831 -22.12 41.46 -23.97
C HIS A 831 -21.89 39.96 -23.66
N GLY A 832 -22.86 39.28 -23.05
CA GLY A 832 -22.75 37.86 -22.72
C GLY A 832 -23.10 36.94 -23.89
N LYS A 833 -22.43 35.80 -23.98
CA LYS A 833 -22.71 34.74 -24.96
C LYS A 833 -23.91 33.90 -24.50
N LEU A 834 -24.81 33.57 -25.42
CA LEU A 834 -25.92 32.66 -25.11
C LEU A 834 -25.40 31.25 -24.78
N VAL A 835 -25.68 30.78 -23.58
CA VAL A 835 -25.24 29.49 -23.04
C VAL A 835 -26.45 28.74 -22.47
N LYS A 836 -26.53 27.42 -22.72
CA LYS A 836 -27.53 26.54 -22.10
C LYS A 836 -27.10 26.26 -20.66
N ILE A 837 -27.97 26.48 -19.68
CA ILE A 837 -27.67 26.29 -18.26
C ILE A 837 -28.57 25.19 -17.71
N LEU A 838 -27.95 24.20 -17.05
CA LEU A 838 -28.68 23.17 -16.32
C LEU A 838 -29.24 23.74 -15.01
N GLU A 839 -30.56 23.97 -14.98
CA GLU A 839 -31.24 24.61 -13.84
C GLU A 839 -31.76 23.58 -12.82
N LYS A 840 -32.34 22.47 -13.31
CA LYS A 840 -33.02 21.47 -12.48
C LYS A 840 -32.81 20.07 -13.02
N ILE A 841 -32.75 19.10 -12.11
CA ILE A 841 -32.76 17.65 -12.36
C ILE A 841 -33.59 16.95 -11.27
N ASP A 842 -33.98 15.70 -11.52
CA ASP A 842 -34.45 14.80 -10.47
C ASP A 842 -33.24 14.29 -9.65
N THR A 843 -33.06 14.86 -8.46
CA THR A 843 -31.94 14.52 -7.57
C THR A 843 -32.02 13.11 -6.99
N ALA A 844 -33.22 12.53 -6.87
CA ALA A 844 -33.35 11.17 -6.36
C ALA A 844 -32.91 10.18 -7.44
N ALA A 845 -33.40 10.39 -8.66
CA ALA A 845 -33.00 9.59 -9.82
C ALA A 845 -31.49 9.64 -10.08
N TYR A 846 -30.83 10.78 -9.84
CA TYR A 846 -29.37 10.91 -9.99
C TYR A 846 -28.59 9.84 -9.21
N TYR A 847 -28.88 9.66 -7.91
CA TYR A 847 -28.14 8.71 -7.08
C TYR A 847 -28.38 7.26 -7.51
N ASP A 848 -29.62 6.95 -7.86
CA ASP A 848 -29.99 5.62 -8.38
C ASP A 848 -29.28 5.35 -9.71
N LEU A 849 -29.26 6.31 -10.63
CA LEU A 849 -28.61 6.18 -11.94
C LEU A 849 -27.12 5.91 -11.79
N TYR A 850 -26.43 6.70 -10.96
CA TYR A 850 -24.99 6.55 -10.76
C TYR A 850 -24.63 5.19 -10.14
N ALA A 851 -25.26 4.84 -9.02
CA ALA A 851 -24.96 3.61 -8.30
C ALA A 851 -25.32 2.37 -9.16
N ASN A 852 -26.52 2.34 -9.77
CA ASN A 852 -26.93 1.23 -10.62
C ASN A 852 -26.03 1.05 -11.84
N GLN A 853 -25.54 2.15 -12.44
CA GLN A 853 -24.64 2.06 -13.59
C GLN A 853 -23.31 1.41 -13.22
N LEU A 854 -22.75 1.74 -12.05
CA LEU A 854 -21.53 1.12 -11.53
C LEU A 854 -21.74 -0.34 -11.14
N GLY A 855 -22.88 -0.68 -10.55
CA GLY A 855 -23.22 -2.07 -10.18
C GLY A 855 -23.62 -2.97 -11.36
N ASN A 856 -23.83 -2.41 -12.55
CA ASN A 856 -24.13 -3.18 -13.74
C ASN A 856 -22.95 -4.09 -14.09
N THR A 857 -23.18 -5.37 -14.42
CA THR A 857 -22.06 -6.27 -14.78
C THR A 857 -21.59 -6.11 -16.23
N LYS A 858 -22.37 -5.43 -17.09
CA LYS A 858 -21.94 -5.08 -18.46
C LYS A 858 -20.81 -4.05 -18.41
N GLN A 859 -19.79 -4.22 -19.25
CA GLN A 859 -18.59 -3.37 -19.28
C GLN A 859 -17.94 -3.20 -17.89
N SER A 860 -17.98 -4.25 -17.05
CA SER A 860 -17.28 -4.26 -15.76
C SER A 860 -15.80 -4.56 -15.93
N ALA A 861 -15.01 -4.30 -14.91
CA ALA A 861 -13.56 -4.46 -14.93
C ALA A 861 -13.10 -5.86 -15.39
N VAL A 862 -12.08 -5.91 -16.26
CA VAL A 862 -11.44 -7.16 -16.72
C VAL A 862 -10.40 -7.68 -15.73
N LEU A 863 -9.91 -6.79 -14.87
CA LEU A 863 -9.06 -7.06 -13.71
C LEU A 863 -9.68 -6.36 -12.50
N GLY A 864 -10.05 -7.09 -11.45
CA GLY A 864 -10.80 -6.48 -10.34
C GLY A 864 -9.95 -5.68 -9.35
N SER A 865 -8.63 -5.91 -9.29
CA SER A 865 -7.73 -5.25 -8.34
C SER A 865 -6.27 -5.59 -8.61
N TYR A 866 -5.35 -4.90 -7.93
CA TYR A 866 -3.95 -5.26 -7.81
C TYR A 866 -3.75 -6.68 -7.28
N ASP A 867 -4.51 -7.09 -6.27
CA ASP A 867 -4.41 -8.45 -5.71
C ASP A 867 -4.87 -9.52 -6.71
N ASP A 868 -5.90 -9.22 -7.53
CA ASP A 868 -6.32 -10.11 -8.63
C ASP A 868 -5.24 -10.23 -9.69
N GLN A 869 -4.62 -9.11 -10.08
CA GLN A 869 -3.52 -9.09 -11.03
C GLN A 869 -2.31 -9.87 -10.49
N ARG A 870 -1.95 -9.69 -9.22
CA ARG A 870 -0.88 -10.44 -8.55
C ARG A 870 -1.16 -11.93 -8.51
N ARG A 871 -2.41 -12.34 -8.28
CA ARG A 871 -2.81 -13.75 -8.34
C ARG A 871 -2.64 -14.31 -9.75
N LYS A 872 -3.10 -13.59 -10.78
CA LYS A 872 -2.95 -13.99 -12.19
C LYS A 872 -1.48 -14.15 -12.59
N TRP A 873 -0.60 -13.25 -12.18
CA TRP A 873 0.82 -13.23 -12.58
C TRP A 873 1.77 -14.06 -11.69
N ARG A 874 1.24 -14.85 -10.76
CA ARG A 874 2.00 -15.79 -9.91
C ARG A 874 1.93 -17.25 -10.34
N VAL A 875 1.12 -17.60 -11.34
CA VAL A 875 0.89 -18.99 -11.78
C VAL A 875 1.48 -19.23 -13.19
N VAL A 876 2.25 -20.31 -13.38
CA VAL A 876 2.78 -20.72 -14.72
C VAL A 876 1.62 -21.10 -15.63
N GLY A 877 1.58 -20.57 -16.85
CA GLY A 877 0.89 -21.22 -17.96
C GLY A 877 -0.63 -21.05 -17.97
N ALA A 878 -1.10 -19.93 -18.49
CA ALA A 878 -2.34 -19.93 -19.28
C ALA A 878 -2.08 -20.70 -20.58
N ASN A 879 -2.02 -22.03 -20.50
CA ASN A 879 -2.12 -22.91 -21.66
C ASN A 879 -3.61 -23.01 -22.03
N PRO A 880 -4.05 -22.65 -23.26
CA PRO A 880 -5.47 -22.68 -23.64
C PRO A 880 -6.11 -24.08 -23.69
N TYR A 881 -5.40 -25.15 -23.33
CA TYR A 881 -5.82 -26.54 -23.53
C TYR A 881 -6.01 -27.38 -22.26
N THR A 882 -6.00 -26.79 -21.06
CA THR A 882 -6.60 -27.43 -19.88
C THR A 882 -7.83 -26.64 -19.49
N ALA A 883 -9.01 -27.26 -19.60
CA ALA A 883 -10.28 -26.58 -19.45
C ALA A 883 -10.51 -25.97 -18.05
N GLU A 884 -9.70 -26.25 -17.03
CA GLU A 884 -9.85 -25.67 -15.68
C GLU A 884 -8.51 -25.49 -14.96
N GLY A 885 -7.76 -24.44 -15.29
CA GLY A 885 -6.50 -24.06 -14.61
C GLY A 885 -6.70 -23.44 -13.22
N ARG A 886 -7.32 -24.15 -12.28
CA ARG A 886 -7.47 -23.72 -10.87
C ARG A 886 -6.71 -24.67 -9.93
N PRO A 887 -6.03 -24.16 -8.87
CA PRO A 887 -5.41 -25.03 -7.87
C PRO A 887 -6.48 -25.81 -7.11
N ARG A 888 -6.14 -27.03 -6.66
CA ARG A 888 -7.03 -27.83 -5.83
C ARG A 888 -7.18 -27.17 -4.46
N ARG A 889 -8.38 -26.68 -4.19
CA ARG A 889 -8.71 -25.98 -2.93
C ARG A 889 -8.78 -26.99 -1.79
N ILE A 890 -8.24 -26.62 -0.63
CA ILE A 890 -8.17 -27.46 0.56
C ILE A 890 -8.82 -26.74 1.74
N LEU A 891 -9.69 -27.45 2.46
CA LEU A 891 -10.20 -27.09 3.79
C LEU A 891 -9.71 -28.14 4.78
N LEU A 892 -9.10 -27.70 5.88
CA LEU A 892 -8.60 -28.58 6.93
C LEU A 892 -9.44 -28.45 8.21
N ASP A 893 -10.01 -29.53 8.70
CA ASP A 893 -10.65 -29.64 10.01
C ASP A 893 -9.76 -30.46 10.94
N THR A 894 -9.32 -29.88 12.07
CA THR A 894 -8.23 -30.42 12.91
C THR A 894 -8.50 -30.18 14.39
N ASP A 895 -7.96 -31.03 15.27
CA ASP A 895 -7.93 -30.86 16.71
C ASP A 895 -6.54 -30.44 17.23
N VAL A 896 -5.84 -29.61 16.44
CA VAL A 896 -4.57 -28.90 16.71
C VAL A 896 -3.70 -29.54 17.80
N ASP A 897 -2.96 -30.56 17.38
CA ASP A 897 -1.83 -31.11 18.10
C ASP A 897 -0.49 -30.89 17.36
N THR A 898 0.57 -31.55 17.82
CA THR A 898 1.91 -31.34 17.27
C THR A 898 2.03 -31.83 15.81
N ASP A 899 1.47 -32.99 15.48
CA ASP A 899 1.50 -33.55 14.12
C ASP A 899 0.58 -32.81 13.16
N ASP A 900 -0.55 -32.28 13.63
CA ASP A 900 -1.40 -31.37 12.87
C ASP A 900 -0.68 -30.09 12.46
N LEU A 901 0.07 -29.47 13.38
CA LEU A 901 0.86 -28.28 13.08
C LEU A 901 1.96 -28.57 12.03
N PHE A 902 2.57 -29.76 12.06
CA PHE A 902 3.50 -30.18 11.02
C PHE A 902 2.82 -30.41 9.67
N ALA A 903 1.64 -31.03 9.67
CA ALA A 903 0.87 -31.25 8.44
C ALA A 903 0.40 -29.91 7.84
N LEU A 904 -0.01 -28.96 8.68
CA LEU A 904 -0.37 -27.61 8.28
C LEU A 904 0.84 -26.85 7.72
N LEU A 905 2.01 -26.91 8.38
CA LEU A 905 3.25 -26.32 7.86
C LEU A 905 3.64 -26.94 6.51
N TYR A 906 3.46 -28.24 6.34
CA TYR A 906 3.72 -28.93 5.08
C TYR A 906 2.77 -28.46 3.99
N LEU A 907 1.46 -28.34 4.25
CA LEU A 907 0.47 -27.76 3.34
C LEU A 907 0.83 -26.34 2.92
N LEU A 908 1.22 -25.50 3.88
CA LEU A 908 1.59 -24.10 3.65
C LEU A 908 2.86 -23.94 2.80
N LYS A 909 3.71 -24.99 2.72
CA LYS A 909 4.91 -25.04 1.86
C LYS A 909 4.67 -25.61 0.46
N GLN A 910 3.48 -26.14 0.16
CA GLN A 910 3.21 -26.72 -1.17
C GLN A 910 3.11 -25.66 -2.27
N ASN A 911 3.28 -26.11 -3.51
CA ASN A 911 3.17 -25.26 -4.69
C ASN A 911 1.72 -24.78 -4.86
N ARG A 912 1.52 -23.46 -4.76
CA ARG A 912 0.18 -22.84 -4.78
C ARG A 912 -0.53 -22.91 -6.13
N SER A 913 0.20 -23.16 -7.22
CA SER A 913 -0.43 -23.41 -8.53
C SER A 913 -1.13 -24.77 -8.58
N GLU A 914 -0.84 -25.66 -7.64
CA GLU A 914 -1.40 -27.01 -7.57
C GLU A 914 -2.35 -27.18 -6.39
N PHE A 915 -2.03 -26.60 -5.22
CA PHE A 915 -2.82 -26.75 -3.99
C PHE A 915 -2.96 -25.44 -3.23
N GLU A 916 -4.17 -25.09 -2.81
CA GLU A 916 -4.45 -23.85 -2.08
C GLU A 916 -5.24 -24.13 -0.80
N LEU A 917 -4.60 -23.94 0.37
CA LEU A 917 -5.27 -24.02 1.67
C LEU A 917 -6.12 -22.77 1.88
N GLU A 918 -7.44 -22.95 1.92
CA GLU A 918 -8.44 -21.87 1.94
C GLU A 918 -8.93 -21.53 3.35
N ALA A 919 -8.97 -22.53 4.23
CA ALA A 919 -9.44 -22.39 5.59
C ALA A 919 -8.95 -23.53 6.49
N VAL A 920 -8.88 -23.24 7.79
CA VAL A 920 -8.71 -24.22 8.85
C VAL A 920 -9.87 -24.10 9.83
N THR A 921 -10.53 -25.21 10.16
CA THR A 921 -11.54 -25.28 11.21
C THR A 921 -11.04 -26.15 12.35
N ILE A 922 -11.40 -25.78 13.58
CA ILE A 922 -10.91 -26.44 14.78
C ILE A 922 -12.05 -27.20 15.45
N SER A 923 -11.85 -28.50 15.66
CA SER A 923 -12.69 -29.37 16.47
C SER A 923 -12.10 -29.45 17.89
N THR A 924 -12.86 -29.09 18.91
CA THR A 924 -12.34 -29.04 20.29
C THR A 924 -12.62 -30.35 21.01
N ASN A 925 -11.59 -30.92 21.65
CA ASN A 925 -11.71 -32.17 22.40
C ASN A 925 -11.21 -31.96 23.85
N ALA A 926 -11.23 -33.01 24.68
CA ALA A 926 -10.88 -32.92 26.12
C ALA A 926 -9.43 -32.48 26.42
N TRP A 927 -8.56 -32.29 25.40
CA TRP A 927 -7.14 -31.98 25.54
C TRP A 927 -6.73 -30.63 24.93
N SER A 928 -7.55 -30.00 24.08
CA SER A 928 -7.21 -28.74 23.39
C SER A 928 -8.15 -27.58 23.74
N ASP A 929 -7.59 -26.44 24.19
CA ASP A 929 -8.33 -25.19 24.40
C ASP A 929 -8.46 -24.41 23.09
N ALA A 930 -9.68 -24.03 22.69
CA ALA A 930 -9.97 -23.33 21.44
C ALA A 930 -9.14 -22.05 21.27
N GLY A 931 -8.94 -21.31 22.36
CA GLY A 931 -8.13 -20.09 22.34
C GLY A 931 -6.65 -20.37 22.10
N HIS A 932 -6.11 -21.46 22.64
CA HIS A 932 -4.75 -21.89 22.39
C HIS A 932 -4.54 -22.38 20.96
N ALA A 933 -5.44 -23.24 20.46
CA ALA A 933 -5.40 -23.79 19.10
C ALA A 933 -5.42 -22.67 18.04
N VAL A 934 -6.36 -21.72 18.14
CA VAL A 934 -6.45 -20.58 17.20
C VAL A 934 -5.18 -19.73 17.23
N ASN A 935 -4.66 -19.44 18.42
CA ASN A 935 -3.46 -18.61 18.53
C ASN A 935 -2.22 -19.32 17.95
N GLN A 936 -2.11 -20.64 18.06
CA GLN A 936 -1.03 -21.41 17.44
C GLN A 936 -1.11 -21.37 15.91
N ILE A 937 -2.30 -21.57 15.35
CA ILE A 937 -2.52 -21.44 13.91
C ILE A 937 -2.22 -20.03 13.44
N TYR A 938 -2.70 -18.97 14.12
CA TYR A 938 -2.38 -17.60 13.74
C TYR A 938 -0.89 -17.27 13.83
N CYS A 939 -0.16 -17.80 14.82
CA CYS A 939 1.30 -17.68 14.85
C CYS A 939 1.94 -18.34 13.62
N LEU A 940 1.51 -19.56 13.26
CA LEU A 940 2.04 -20.28 12.11
C LEU A 940 1.71 -19.57 10.79
N LEU A 941 0.46 -19.11 10.62
CA LEU A 941 0.02 -18.34 9.46
C LEU A 941 0.78 -17.02 9.34
N TYR A 942 1.00 -16.32 10.45
CA TYR A 942 1.80 -15.11 10.49
C TYR A 942 3.24 -15.37 10.03
N MET A 943 3.88 -16.44 10.52
CA MET A 943 5.23 -16.83 10.10
C MET A 943 5.33 -17.20 8.62
N MET A 944 4.25 -17.73 8.04
CA MET A 944 4.20 -18.17 6.65
C MET A 944 3.64 -17.08 5.69
N ASP A 945 3.37 -15.88 6.20
CA ASP A 945 2.69 -14.78 5.49
C ASP A 945 1.34 -15.20 4.88
N ARG A 946 0.53 -15.91 5.68
CA ARG A 946 -0.77 -16.51 5.31
C ARG A 946 -1.93 -16.06 6.20
N ASP A 947 -1.92 -14.82 6.66
CA ASP A 947 -3.03 -14.22 7.42
C ASP A 947 -4.35 -14.14 6.60
N ASP A 948 -4.31 -14.41 5.29
CA ASP A 948 -5.49 -14.49 4.41
C ASP A 948 -6.37 -15.73 4.69
N ILE A 949 -5.82 -16.77 5.32
CA ILE A 949 -6.55 -18.02 5.60
C ILE A 949 -7.55 -17.79 6.74
N ALA A 950 -8.79 -18.20 6.52
CA ALA A 950 -9.84 -18.14 7.54
C ALA A 950 -9.65 -19.26 8.57
N VAL A 951 -9.77 -18.92 9.85
CA VAL A 951 -9.71 -19.90 10.96
C VAL A 951 -11.04 -19.87 11.69
N GLY A 952 -11.76 -21.00 11.71
CA GLY A 952 -13.06 -21.13 12.36
C GLY A 952 -13.01 -22.05 13.58
N VAL A 953 -13.81 -21.75 14.61
CA VAL A 953 -13.91 -22.55 15.85
C VAL A 953 -15.35 -22.98 16.13
N GLU A 954 -15.56 -23.98 16.97
CA GLU A 954 -16.90 -24.40 17.39
C GLU A 954 -17.73 -23.25 18.02
N GLY A 955 -19.04 -23.22 17.75
CA GLY A 955 -19.99 -22.24 18.31
C GLY A 955 -20.72 -22.72 19.59
N GLU A 956 -21.31 -21.80 20.37
CA GLU A 956 -21.97 -22.13 21.66
C GLU A 956 -23.46 -22.57 21.56
N GLY A 957 -23.99 -22.93 20.38
CA GLY A 957 -25.43 -23.22 20.20
C GLY A 957 -25.87 -24.66 20.50
N GLY A 958 -26.96 -24.84 21.25
CA GLY A 958 -27.60 -26.15 21.53
C GLY A 958 -28.79 -26.49 20.60
N ARG A 959 -29.21 -27.77 20.60
CA ARG A 959 -30.33 -28.31 19.79
C ARG A 959 -31.70 -28.00 20.43
N LEU A 960 -32.72 -27.64 19.64
CA LEU A 960 -34.09 -27.45 20.14
C LEU A 960 -34.78 -28.80 20.41
N GLU A 961 -35.69 -28.87 21.39
CA GLU A 961 -36.42 -30.10 21.81
C GLU A 961 -37.19 -30.80 20.66
N ASN A 962 -37.44 -30.11 19.55
CA ASN A 962 -38.11 -30.64 18.35
C ASN A 962 -37.15 -31.31 17.34
N GLY A 963 -35.86 -31.44 17.66
CA GLY A 963 -34.85 -32.04 16.81
C GLY A 963 -34.24 -31.11 15.75
N THR A 964 -34.71 -29.87 15.63
CA THR A 964 -34.17 -28.87 14.70
C THR A 964 -32.80 -28.38 15.17
N ILE A 965 -31.79 -28.48 14.31
CA ILE A 965 -30.43 -27.97 14.52
C ILE A 965 -30.44 -26.47 14.16
N LEU A 966 -30.04 -25.61 15.09
CA LEU A 966 -29.95 -24.16 14.85
C LEU A 966 -28.74 -23.81 13.96
N PRO A 967 -28.76 -22.71 13.20
CA PRO A 967 -27.66 -22.31 12.31
C PRO A 967 -26.31 -22.03 13.02
N ASN A 968 -26.31 -21.92 14.35
CA ASN A 968 -25.14 -21.62 15.20
C ASN A 968 -24.76 -22.79 16.14
N VAL A 969 -25.19 -24.02 15.86
CA VAL A 969 -24.83 -25.20 16.69
C VAL A 969 -23.34 -25.50 16.53
N GLY A 970 -22.61 -25.63 17.64
CA GLY A 970 -21.21 -26.05 17.65
C GLY A 970 -20.98 -27.41 18.31
N GLY A 971 -19.83 -27.99 17.98
CA GLY A 971 -19.46 -29.38 18.24
C GLY A 971 -19.00 -29.74 19.65
N TYR A 972 -19.19 -28.87 20.65
CA TYR A 972 -18.59 -29.03 21.99
C TYR A 972 -19.01 -30.32 22.73
N LEU A 973 -20.07 -30.98 22.27
CA LEU A 973 -20.53 -32.29 22.73
C LEU A 973 -20.71 -33.22 21.51
N PRO A 974 -20.46 -34.54 21.67
CA PRO A 974 -20.80 -35.52 20.64
C PRO A 974 -22.24 -35.35 20.16
N LEU A 975 -22.53 -35.56 18.88
CA LEU A 975 -23.81 -35.29 18.21
C LEU A 975 -25.04 -35.91 18.93
N ILE A 976 -24.85 -37.01 19.65
CA ILE A 976 -25.89 -37.68 20.44
C ILE A 976 -26.23 -36.94 21.74
N GLU A 977 -25.29 -36.17 22.32
CA GLU A 977 -25.45 -35.49 23.61
C GLU A 977 -25.98 -34.06 23.51
N GLN A 978 -26.07 -33.49 22.29
CA GLN A 978 -26.47 -32.10 22.03
C GLN A 978 -27.95 -31.75 22.34
N GLY A 979 -28.74 -32.70 22.87
CA GLY A 979 -30.17 -32.55 23.19
C GLY A 979 -30.54 -32.54 24.68
N THR A 980 -29.59 -32.54 25.61
CA THR A 980 -29.91 -32.48 27.06
C THR A 980 -29.61 -31.09 27.64
N THR A 981 -30.63 -30.49 28.24
CA THR A 981 -30.56 -29.20 28.94
C THR A 981 -29.35 -29.13 29.87
N THR A 982 -28.64 -28.00 29.81
CA THR A 982 -27.58 -27.51 30.70
C THR A 982 -27.69 -28.01 32.15
N SER A 983 -27.15 -29.19 32.44
CA SER A 983 -26.62 -29.68 33.72
C SER A 983 -26.42 -31.21 33.65
N GLY A 984 -25.38 -31.64 32.94
CA GLY A 984 -25.00 -33.05 32.88
C GLY A 984 -23.49 -33.18 32.80
N TYR A 985 -22.87 -33.70 33.85
CA TYR A 985 -21.45 -34.06 33.90
C TYR A 985 -21.02 -34.86 32.66
N CYS A 986 -19.92 -34.44 32.00
CA CYS A 986 -19.27 -35.13 30.88
C CYS A 986 -19.20 -36.66 31.12
N ARG A 987 -19.85 -37.46 30.28
CA ARG A 987 -19.85 -38.93 30.39
C ARG A 987 -18.65 -39.62 29.70
N TYR A 988 -17.83 -38.87 28.96
CA TYR A 988 -16.61 -39.36 28.30
C TYR A 988 -15.33 -38.63 28.74
N ARG A 989 -15.10 -38.46 30.05
CA ARG A 989 -13.74 -38.16 30.55
C ARG A 989 -13.03 -39.47 30.89
N PRO A 990 -11.93 -39.87 30.24
CA PRO A 990 -11.05 -40.85 30.84
C PRO A 990 -10.51 -40.26 32.14
N ALA A 991 -10.73 -40.96 33.26
CA ALA A 991 -10.28 -40.53 34.57
C ALA A 991 -8.74 -40.56 34.62
N THR A 992 -8.10 -39.39 34.64
CA THR A 992 -6.73 -39.27 35.13
C THR A 992 -6.74 -39.45 36.65
N PRO A 993 -5.82 -40.24 37.25
CA PRO A 993 -5.71 -40.36 38.68
C PRO A 993 -5.30 -39.00 39.25
N VAL A 994 -6.15 -38.40 40.09
CA VAL A 994 -5.81 -37.20 40.85
C VAL A 994 -4.84 -37.60 41.95
N GLY A 995 -3.54 -37.59 41.63
CA GLY A 995 -2.46 -37.58 42.60
C GLY A 995 -2.16 -36.14 43.00
N GLN A 996 -2.36 -35.81 44.29
CA GLN A 996 -1.83 -34.59 44.88
C GLN A 996 -0.30 -34.64 44.86
N GLU A 997 0.32 -34.04 43.84
CA GLU A 997 1.65 -33.42 43.81
C GLU A 997 2.09 -33.31 42.33
N GLY A 998 2.21 -32.08 41.84
CA GLY A 998 2.75 -31.77 40.51
C GLY A 998 1.75 -31.89 39.34
N ARG A 999 1.27 -30.75 38.83
CA ARG A 999 0.96 -30.66 37.39
C ARG A 999 2.26 -30.93 36.64
N LEU A 1000 2.47 -32.14 36.15
CA LEU A 1000 3.25 -32.29 34.92
C LEU A 1000 2.39 -31.65 33.83
N ASP A 1001 2.82 -30.50 33.32
CA ASP A 1001 2.28 -29.89 32.10
C ASP A 1001 2.46 -30.92 30.97
N VAL A 1002 1.41 -31.70 30.70
CA VAL A 1002 1.36 -32.66 29.58
C VAL A 1002 0.99 -31.95 28.27
N ASP A 1003 0.86 -30.63 28.30
CA ASP A 1003 0.67 -29.81 27.10
C ASP A 1003 2.04 -29.48 26.50
N THR A 1004 2.63 -30.46 25.80
CA THR A 1004 3.93 -30.33 25.10
C THR A 1004 4.01 -29.11 24.18
N ASN A 1005 2.86 -28.59 23.74
CA ASN A 1005 2.77 -27.41 22.88
C ASN A 1005 2.95 -26.07 23.63
N TYR A 1006 2.83 -26.03 24.97
CA TYR A 1006 3.07 -24.80 25.75
C TYR A 1006 4.56 -24.39 25.74
N GLY A 1007 5.47 -25.37 25.63
CA GLY A 1007 6.91 -25.16 25.49
C GLY A 1007 7.31 -24.51 24.16
N MET A 1008 6.73 -24.96 23.04
CA MET A 1008 7.04 -24.42 21.70
C MET A 1008 6.68 -22.93 21.55
N ARG A 1009 5.56 -22.50 22.14
CA ARG A 1009 5.13 -21.09 22.10
C ARG A 1009 6.10 -20.15 22.81
N LYS A 1010 6.75 -20.59 23.90
CA LYS A 1010 7.74 -19.78 24.63
C LYS A 1010 9.13 -19.81 24.00
N ALA A 1011 9.47 -20.86 23.27
CA ALA A 1011 10.83 -21.07 22.75
C ALA A 1011 11.03 -20.65 21.27
N PHE A 1012 10.00 -20.75 20.40
CA PHE A 1012 10.22 -20.66 18.95
C PHE A 1012 9.20 -19.84 18.13
N LEU A 1013 8.03 -19.47 18.65
CA LEU A 1013 6.98 -18.78 17.87
C LEU A 1013 6.82 -17.30 18.29
N PRO A 1014 6.94 -16.32 17.38
CA PRO A 1014 6.66 -14.91 17.67
C PRO A 1014 5.17 -14.69 17.96
N GLN A 1015 4.83 -13.60 18.67
CA GLN A 1015 3.41 -13.24 18.86
C GLN A 1015 2.77 -12.83 17.53
N GLY A 1016 1.75 -13.56 17.07
CA GLY A 1016 0.99 -13.23 15.86
C GLY A 1016 0.14 -11.95 16.01
N ARG A 1017 -0.22 -11.32 14.88
CA ARG A 1017 -1.02 -10.08 14.82
C ARG A 1017 -2.49 -10.26 15.23
N ARG A 1018 -3.07 -11.44 14.96
CA ARG A 1018 -4.43 -11.80 15.36
C ARG A 1018 -4.38 -12.56 16.69
N ARG A 1019 -5.33 -12.26 17.58
CA ARG A 1019 -5.54 -13.00 18.81
C ARG A 1019 -6.94 -13.56 18.84
N TYR A 1020 -7.09 -14.72 19.46
CA TYR A 1020 -8.39 -15.28 19.76
C TYR A 1020 -9.21 -14.33 20.65
N THR A 1021 -10.40 -13.95 20.19
CA THR A 1021 -11.41 -13.19 20.94
C THR A 1021 -12.77 -13.87 20.74
N SER A 1022 -13.41 -14.34 21.80
CA SER A 1022 -14.64 -15.16 21.69
C SER A 1022 -15.80 -14.46 20.96
N LEU A 1023 -15.81 -13.12 20.93
CA LEU A 1023 -16.84 -12.31 20.26
C LEU A 1023 -16.61 -12.08 18.76
N GLU A 1024 -15.38 -12.23 18.25
CA GLU A 1024 -15.05 -11.89 16.85
C GLU A 1024 -14.62 -13.10 16.01
N GLN A 1025 -14.47 -14.27 16.63
CA GLN A 1025 -14.03 -15.47 15.93
C GLN A 1025 -15.18 -16.11 15.14
N PRO A 1026 -15.01 -16.35 13.82
CA PRO A 1026 -16.04 -16.98 13.02
C PRO A 1026 -16.20 -18.45 13.44
N THR A 1027 -17.43 -18.94 13.35
CA THR A 1027 -17.70 -20.36 13.65
C THR A 1027 -17.19 -21.27 12.55
N ALA A 1028 -16.85 -22.51 12.89
CA ALA A 1028 -16.46 -23.55 11.92
C ALA A 1028 -17.52 -23.69 10.80
N GLN A 1029 -18.81 -23.64 11.15
CA GLN A 1029 -19.91 -23.68 10.18
C GLN A 1029 -19.92 -22.49 9.23
N GLN A 1030 -19.73 -21.26 9.72
CA GLN A 1030 -19.65 -20.07 8.86
C GLN A 1030 -18.48 -20.16 7.87
N VAL A 1031 -17.34 -20.66 8.33
CA VAL A 1031 -16.15 -20.84 7.48
C VAL A 1031 -16.39 -21.95 6.44
N MET A 1032 -16.89 -23.13 6.85
CA MET A 1032 -17.20 -24.24 5.95
C MET A 1032 -18.22 -23.85 4.89
N ILE A 1033 -19.35 -23.23 5.27
CA ILE A 1033 -20.38 -22.78 4.34
C ILE A 1033 -19.79 -21.80 3.32
N GLY A 1034 -19.10 -20.75 3.79
CA GLY A 1034 -18.55 -19.72 2.90
C GLY A 1034 -17.49 -20.24 1.93
N LYS A 1035 -16.70 -21.25 2.32
CA LYS A 1035 -15.65 -21.81 1.47
C LYS A 1035 -16.16 -22.89 0.53
N ILE A 1036 -17.06 -23.75 0.98
CA ILE A 1036 -17.64 -24.83 0.17
C ILE A 1036 -18.67 -24.28 -0.82
N SER A 1037 -19.40 -23.20 -0.49
CA SER A 1037 -20.32 -22.55 -1.45
C SER A 1037 -19.61 -21.85 -2.62
N ALA A 1038 -18.30 -21.60 -2.51
CA ALA A 1038 -17.53 -20.89 -3.53
C ALA A 1038 -17.09 -21.78 -4.71
N GLY A 1039 -17.33 -23.10 -4.65
CA GLY A 1039 -17.01 -24.06 -5.71
C GLY A 1039 -16.27 -25.29 -5.19
N PRO A 1040 -15.81 -26.18 -6.10
CA PRO A 1040 -15.15 -27.45 -5.77
C PRO A 1040 -14.02 -27.30 -4.73
N ILE A 1041 -13.98 -28.19 -3.75
CA ILE A 1041 -12.99 -28.17 -2.66
C ILE A 1041 -12.72 -29.58 -2.10
N ASN A 1042 -11.51 -29.79 -1.60
CA ASN A 1042 -11.06 -31.00 -0.94
C ASN A 1042 -11.06 -30.79 0.57
N VAL A 1043 -11.64 -31.71 1.34
CA VAL A 1043 -11.78 -31.59 2.80
C VAL A 1043 -10.88 -32.60 3.51
N PHE A 1044 -10.10 -32.15 4.47
CA PHE A 1044 -9.18 -32.96 5.26
C PHE A 1044 -9.70 -32.98 6.70
N LEU A 1045 -10.04 -34.16 7.21
CA LEU A 1045 -10.54 -34.37 8.56
C LEU A 1045 -9.44 -35.04 9.39
N PHE A 1046 -8.71 -34.23 10.16
CA PHE A 1046 -7.63 -34.66 11.05
C PHE A 1046 -8.06 -34.69 12.51
N GLY A 1047 -9.12 -33.96 12.89
CA GLY A 1047 -9.71 -34.04 14.23
C GLY A 1047 -11.04 -34.77 14.26
N ALA A 1048 -11.77 -34.62 15.37
CA ALA A 1048 -13.12 -35.18 15.51
C ALA A 1048 -14.06 -34.70 14.40
N HIS A 1049 -14.85 -35.62 13.86
CA HIS A 1049 -15.70 -35.43 12.68
C HIS A 1049 -16.91 -34.50 12.89
N THR A 1050 -17.12 -33.99 14.10
CA THR A 1050 -18.33 -33.31 14.54
C THR A 1050 -18.67 -32.08 13.70
N ASN A 1051 -17.69 -31.22 13.40
CA ASN A 1051 -17.90 -30.01 12.60
C ASN A 1051 -18.40 -30.33 11.19
N PHE A 1052 -17.77 -31.30 10.55
CA PHE A 1052 -18.10 -31.70 9.19
C PHE A 1052 -19.44 -32.44 9.09
N ALA A 1053 -19.74 -33.32 10.04
CA ALA A 1053 -21.03 -34.00 10.13
C ALA A 1053 -22.20 -33.02 10.30
N ILE A 1054 -22.05 -32.01 11.18
CA ILE A 1054 -23.05 -30.93 11.34
C ILE A 1054 -23.22 -30.17 10.02
N PHE A 1055 -22.13 -29.85 9.32
CA PHE A 1055 -22.17 -29.18 8.02
C PHE A 1055 -22.98 -30.00 7.00
N LEU A 1056 -22.70 -31.30 6.86
CA LEU A 1056 -23.41 -32.18 5.93
C LEU A 1056 -24.90 -32.31 6.26
N MET A 1057 -25.25 -32.42 7.55
CA MET A 1057 -26.63 -32.52 8.00
C MET A 1057 -27.43 -31.23 7.77
N THR A 1058 -26.78 -30.06 7.93
CA THR A 1058 -27.44 -28.75 7.82
C THR A 1058 -27.42 -28.18 6.41
N ASN A 1059 -26.44 -28.55 5.58
CA ASN A 1059 -26.24 -28.04 4.23
C ASN A 1059 -26.06 -29.15 3.18
N PRO A 1060 -26.99 -30.12 3.07
CA PRO A 1060 -26.83 -31.28 2.18
C PRO A 1060 -26.73 -30.92 0.70
N HIS A 1061 -27.22 -29.74 0.30
CA HIS A 1061 -27.14 -29.24 -1.07
C HIS A 1061 -25.72 -28.77 -1.46
N LEU A 1062 -24.85 -28.46 -0.49
CA LEU A 1062 -23.47 -28.05 -0.75
C LEU A 1062 -22.50 -29.23 -0.88
N LYS A 1063 -22.97 -30.45 -0.61
CA LYS A 1063 -22.22 -31.70 -0.76
C LYS A 1063 -21.62 -31.86 -2.16
N GLU A 1064 -22.33 -31.43 -3.20
CA GLU A 1064 -21.89 -31.54 -4.60
C GLU A 1064 -20.62 -30.72 -4.90
N ASN A 1065 -20.26 -29.75 -4.04
CA ASN A 1065 -19.05 -28.95 -4.18
C ASN A 1065 -17.82 -29.58 -3.51
N ILE A 1066 -17.92 -30.78 -2.93
CA ILE A 1066 -16.77 -31.45 -2.29
C ILE A 1066 -16.24 -32.53 -3.22
N GLU A 1067 -14.99 -32.40 -3.65
CA GLU A 1067 -14.34 -33.34 -4.59
C GLU A 1067 -13.90 -34.62 -3.89
N HIS A 1068 -13.20 -34.47 -2.76
CA HIS A 1068 -12.66 -35.56 -1.97
C HIS A 1068 -12.69 -35.22 -0.48
N ILE A 1069 -12.94 -36.24 0.35
CA ILE A 1069 -12.83 -36.15 1.81
C ILE A 1069 -11.71 -37.09 2.22
N TYR A 1070 -10.70 -36.54 2.88
CA TYR A 1070 -9.58 -37.30 3.40
C TYR A 1070 -9.67 -37.39 4.91
N VAL A 1071 -9.85 -38.60 5.43
CA VAL A 1071 -9.95 -38.83 6.88
C VAL A 1071 -8.64 -39.41 7.42
N MET A 1072 -8.20 -38.92 8.58
CA MET A 1072 -7.13 -39.51 9.38
C MET A 1072 -7.74 -40.30 10.55
N GLY A 1073 -7.63 -41.63 10.52
CA GLY A 1073 -8.07 -42.49 11.63
C GLY A 1073 -8.55 -43.89 11.21
N GLY A 1074 -8.73 -44.78 12.20
CA GLY A 1074 -9.30 -46.12 12.09
C GLY A 1074 -8.30 -47.28 11.95
N GLY A 1075 -8.22 -48.17 12.95
CA GLY A 1075 -7.56 -49.47 12.79
C GLY A 1075 -8.45 -50.42 11.98
N VAL A 1076 -8.03 -50.85 10.79
CA VAL A 1076 -8.92 -51.53 9.82
C VAL A 1076 -8.84 -53.07 9.89
N ARG A 1077 -7.68 -53.65 10.24
CA ARG A 1077 -7.47 -55.11 10.34
C ARG A 1077 -6.98 -55.55 11.72
N PRO A 1078 -7.89 -55.77 12.70
CA PRO A 1078 -7.49 -56.19 14.03
C PRO A 1078 -7.01 -57.66 14.06
N ASN A 1079 -5.70 -57.90 14.03
CA ASN A 1079 -5.14 -59.26 14.12
C ASN A 1079 -4.81 -59.64 15.58
N LEU A 1080 -5.77 -60.25 16.29
CA LEU A 1080 -5.67 -60.57 17.73
C LEU A 1080 -4.78 -61.78 18.05
N ALA A 1081 -4.45 -62.63 17.08
CA ALA A 1081 -3.89 -63.96 17.34
C ALA A 1081 -2.40 -63.97 17.75
N SER A 1082 -1.65 -62.90 17.50
CA SER A 1082 -0.19 -62.87 17.70
C SER A 1082 0.29 -61.99 18.86
N CYS A 1083 -0.62 -61.32 19.59
CA CYS A 1083 -0.23 -60.11 20.33
C CYS A 1083 -0.34 -60.10 21.85
N CYS A 1084 -0.90 -61.14 22.45
CA CYS A 1084 -0.44 -61.71 23.72
C CYS A 1084 -1.32 -62.93 24.03
N PRO A 1085 -0.78 -64.16 24.18
CA PRO A 1085 -1.59 -65.32 24.56
C PRO A 1085 -2.22 -65.08 25.94
N GLN A 1086 -3.37 -65.70 26.21
CA GLN A 1086 -4.25 -65.45 27.37
C GLN A 1086 -3.58 -65.55 28.78
N ASN A 1087 -2.30 -65.91 28.87
CA ASN A 1087 -1.52 -66.03 30.12
C ASN A 1087 -0.23 -65.19 30.14
N ALA A 1088 -0.12 -64.10 29.38
CA ALA A 1088 1.07 -63.23 29.41
C ALA A 1088 1.07 -62.27 30.64
N SER A 1089 2.23 -62.14 31.29
CA SER A 1089 2.47 -61.29 32.47
C SER A 1089 2.30 -59.79 32.17
N SER A 1090 2.20 -58.97 33.23
CA SER A 1090 2.00 -57.50 33.24
C SER A 1090 3.08 -56.64 32.57
N SER A 1091 3.88 -57.23 31.68
CA SER A 1091 4.99 -56.62 30.93
C SER A 1091 4.78 -56.67 29.41
N CYS A 1092 3.59 -57.05 28.93
CA CYS A 1092 3.26 -56.99 27.50
C CYS A 1092 3.01 -55.52 27.09
N VAL A 1093 3.99 -54.87 26.46
CA VAL A 1093 3.85 -53.52 25.87
C VAL A 1093 3.44 -53.69 24.41
N PRO A 1094 2.27 -53.20 23.95
CA PRO A 1094 1.70 -53.50 22.63
C PRO A 1094 2.44 -52.94 21.40
N CYS A 1095 3.59 -52.28 21.56
CA CYS A 1095 4.32 -51.60 20.47
C CYS A 1095 4.86 -52.52 19.36
N HIS A 1096 4.59 -53.84 19.42
CA HIS A 1096 5.05 -54.84 18.45
C HIS A 1096 3.91 -55.58 17.75
N CYS A 1097 2.74 -54.96 17.73
CA CYS A 1097 1.52 -55.53 17.19
C CYS A 1097 0.95 -54.65 16.07
N GLY A 1098 0.58 -55.25 14.93
CA GLY A 1098 0.07 -54.52 13.76
C GLY A 1098 -1.34 -53.94 13.96
N ASP A 1099 -1.73 -52.97 13.12
CA ASP A 1099 -3.03 -52.25 13.08
C ASP A 1099 -3.78 -52.14 14.42
N HIS A 1100 -3.44 -51.11 15.20
CA HIS A 1100 -4.07 -50.77 16.49
C HIS A 1100 -4.51 -49.31 16.53
N GLY A 1101 -5.57 -49.03 17.29
CA GLY A 1101 -6.03 -47.66 17.55
C GLY A 1101 -5.15 -46.93 18.57
N ASN A 1102 -5.15 -45.61 18.56
CA ASN A 1102 -4.29 -44.74 19.40
C ASN A 1102 -4.95 -44.29 20.74
N LEU A 1103 -6.08 -44.88 21.16
CA LEU A 1103 -6.78 -44.49 22.40
C LEU A 1103 -6.05 -44.95 23.69
N PHE A 1104 -5.13 -44.15 24.20
CA PHE A 1104 -4.22 -44.49 25.32
C PHE A 1104 -4.89 -44.88 26.66
N THR A 1105 -6.11 -44.40 26.95
CA THR A 1105 -6.74 -44.53 28.28
C THR A 1105 -7.72 -45.70 28.44
N ALA A 1106 -8.02 -46.45 27.36
CA ALA A 1106 -9.00 -47.55 27.37
C ALA A 1106 -8.51 -48.84 26.68
N TYR A 1107 -7.19 -48.98 26.50
CA TYR A 1107 -6.53 -50.07 25.75
C TYR A 1107 -6.93 -51.50 26.21
N SER A 1108 -7.25 -51.69 27.49
CA SER A 1108 -7.68 -52.99 28.02
C SER A 1108 -9.12 -53.39 27.62
N SER A 1109 -9.99 -52.39 27.41
CA SER A 1109 -11.42 -52.58 27.11
C SER A 1109 -11.76 -52.49 25.62
N ASN A 1110 -11.07 -51.65 24.83
CA ASN A 1110 -11.26 -51.55 23.38
C ASN A 1110 -9.93 -51.20 22.67
N PRO A 1111 -9.12 -52.19 22.29
CA PRO A 1111 -7.79 -51.96 21.71
C PRO A 1111 -7.82 -51.46 20.25
N TYR A 1112 -9.00 -51.28 19.66
CA TYR A 1112 -9.18 -50.90 18.25
C TYR A 1112 -9.65 -49.47 18.05
N ALA A 1113 -10.11 -48.82 19.13
CA ALA A 1113 -10.64 -47.47 19.06
C ALA A 1113 -9.56 -46.48 18.67
N GLU A 1114 -9.84 -45.71 17.61
CA GLU A 1114 -9.02 -44.57 17.21
C GLU A 1114 -9.64 -43.28 17.78
N PHE A 1115 -8.80 -42.35 18.21
CA PHE A 1115 -9.20 -41.20 19.02
C PHE A 1115 -10.18 -40.26 18.30
N ASN A 1116 -9.94 -39.93 17.03
CA ASN A 1116 -10.79 -39.04 16.24
C ASN A 1116 -12.17 -39.64 15.97
N MET A 1117 -12.23 -40.96 15.78
CA MET A 1117 -13.49 -41.71 15.63
C MET A 1117 -14.19 -42.02 16.95
N PHE A 1118 -13.43 -42.21 18.04
CA PHE A 1118 -13.98 -42.46 19.38
C PHE A 1118 -14.54 -41.19 20.03
N GLY A 1119 -14.02 -40.01 19.67
CA GLY A 1119 -14.51 -38.71 20.14
C GLY A 1119 -15.96 -38.43 19.77
N ASP A 1120 -16.40 -38.82 18.57
CA ASP A 1120 -17.80 -38.82 18.16
C ASP A 1120 -18.10 -39.95 17.15
N PRO A 1121 -18.34 -41.19 17.62
CA PRO A 1121 -18.56 -42.35 16.76
C PRO A 1121 -19.81 -42.23 15.89
N PHE A 1122 -20.77 -41.40 16.32
CA PHE A 1122 -21.99 -41.15 15.58
C PHE A 1122 -21.77 -40.14 14.45
N ALA A 1123 -21.01 -39.06 14.68
CA ALA A 1123 -20.57 -38.17 13.61
C ALA A 1123 -19.80 -38.91 12.53
N ALA A 1124 -18.81 -39.72 12.95
CA ALA A 1124 -18.03 -40.54 12.03
C ALA A 1124 -18.91 -41.52 11.25
N TYR A 1125 -19.91 -42.15 11.90
CA TYR A 1125 -20.89 -42.98 11.19
C TYR A 1125 -21.74 -42.18 10.20
N GLN A 1126 -22.22 -40.98 10.58
CA GLN A 1126 -23.02 -40.12 9.70
C GLN A 1126 -22.22 -39.65 8.48
N ASP A 1127 -20.94 -39.30 8.64
CA ASP A 1127 -20.07 -38.94 7.51
C ASP A 1127 -19.92 -40.10 6.53
N TYR A 1128 -19.72 -41.32 7.03
CA TYR A 1128 -19.64 -42.52 6.20
C TYR A 1128 -20.99 -42.85 5.54
N PHE A 1129 -22.10 -42.73 6.28
CA PHE A 1129 -23.44 -43.09 5.78
C PHE A 1129 -24.00 -42.07 4.78
N MET A 1130 -23.78 -40.77 5.01
CA MET A 1130 -24.25 -39.70 4.15
C MET A 1130 -23.43 -39.57 2.86
N TRP A 1131 -22.30 -40.28 2.70
CA TRP A 1131 -21.40 -40.18 1.55
C TRP A 1131 -21.33 -41.49 0.75
N ASP A 1132 -21.78 -41.47 -0.51
CA ASP A 1132 -21.50 -42.55 -1.48
C ASP A 1132 -20.01 -42.48 -1.90
N CYS A 1133 -19.15 -43.17 -1.13
CA CYS A 1133 -17.81 -43.68 -1.43
C CYS A 1133 -16.77 -42.75 -2.13
N PHE A 1134 -15.86 -42.12 -1.35
CA PHE A 1134 -14.41 -42.07 -1.68
C PHE A 1134 -13.53 -41.69 -0.45
N ALA A 1135 -13.01 -42.74 0.22
CA ALA A 1135 -11.63 -42.96 0.71
C ALA A 1135 -10.84 -42.04 1.68
N ALA A 1136 -10.30 -42.66 2.74
CA ALA A 1136 -9.51 -42.14 3.86
C ALA A 1136 -8.10 -42.77 4.00
N GLY A 1137 -7.13 -42.00 4.52
CA GLY A 1137 -5.82 -42.46 5.04
C GLY A 1137 -4.59 -41.91 4.30
N VAL A 1138 -3.75 -41.08 4.96
CA VAL A 1138 -2.56 -40.29 4.49
C VAL A 1138 -2.88 -39.17 3.49
N ALA A 1139 -3.75 -38.26 3.90
CA ALA A 1139 -4.33 -37.22 3.07
C ALA A 1139 -3.31 -36.34 2.30
N THR A 1140 -2.24 -35.88 2.96
CA THR A 1140 -1.36 -34.85 2.39
C THR A 1140 -0.34 -35.39 1.40
N SER A 1141 0.19 -36.60 1.60
CA SER A 1141 1.16 -37.21 0.67
C SER A 1141 0.52 -37.94 -0.50
N ILE A 1142 -0.75 -38.36 -0.36
CA ILE A 1142 -1.51 -39.02 -1.44
C ILE A 1142 -1.89 -38.02 -2.53
N MET A 1143 -2.34 -36.82 -2.15
CA MET A 1143 -2.71 -35.78 -3.10
C MET A 1143 -1.53 -35.36 -4.00
N LEU A 1144 -0.30 -35.44 -3.48
CA LEU A 1144 0.91 -34.90 -4.12
C LEU A 1144 1.62 -35.87 -5.08
N ASN A 1145 1.32 -37.18 -5.09
CA ASN A 1145 2.14 -38.14 -5.86
C ASN A 1145 1.45 -39.47 -6.26
N THR A 1146 0.12 -39.51 -6.39
CA THR A 1146 -0.53 -40.62 -7.11
C THR A 1146 -0.48 -40.36 -8.61
N ASP A 1147 0.36 -41.12 -9.32
CA ASP A 1147 0.29 -41.20 -10.79
C ASP A 1147 -1.09 -41.75 -11.17
N ASN A 1148 -1.92 -40.90 -11.78
CA ASN A 1148 -3.30 -41.19 -12.19
C ASN A 1148 -3.44 -42.38 -13.18
N ILE A 1149 -2.32 -42.98 -13.61
CA ILE A 1149 -2.28 -44.03 -14.63
C ILE A 1149 -1.93 -45.41 -14.04
N SER A 1150 -1.39 -45.51 -12.81
CA SER A 1150 -0.94 -46.82 -12.26
C SER A 1150 -1.43 -47.17 -10.85
N GLY A 1151 -2.08 -46.24 -10.13
CA GLY A 1151 -2.62 -46.50 -8.79
C GLY A 1151 -1.57 -46.78 -7.70
N LYS A 1152 -0.28 -46.50 -7.95
CA LYS A 1152 0.80 -46.71 -6.98
C LYS A 1152 1.15 -45.40 -6.26
N ASN A 1153 0.99 -45.37 -4.94
CA ASN A 1153 1.48 -44.27 -4.09
C ASN A 1153 2.97 -44.48 -3.74
N VAL A 1154 3.76 -43.40 -3.68
CA VAL A 1154 5.22 -43.47 -3.40
C VAL A 1154 5.53 -43.72 -1.92
N PHE A 1155 4.64 -43.30 -1.02
CA PHE A 1155 4.84 -43.32 0.44
C PHE A 1155 4.10 -44.45 1.15
N ALA A 1156 3.06 -45.03 0.54
CA ALA A 1156 2.32 -46.14 1.12
C ALA A 1156 1.82 -47.15 0.08
N ASP A 1157 1.50 -48.35 0.53
CA ASP A 1157 0.66 -49.30 -0.20
C ASP A 1157 -0.81 -48.97 0.02
N MET A 1158 -1.61 -49.03 -1.05
CA MET A 1158 -3.01 -48.60 -1.08
C MET A 1158 -3.91 -49.79 -1.43
N GLU A 1159 -5.01 -49.97 -0.70
CA GLU A 1159 -5.97 -51.07 -0.91
C GLU A 1159 -7.41 -50.55 -0.79
N TYR A 1160 -8.30 -50.92 -1.73
CA TYR A 1160 -9.72 -50.63 -1.58
C TYR A 1160 -10.36 -51.61 -0.61
N MET A 1161 -11.01 -51.10 0.43
CA MET A 1161 -11.73 -51.89 1.44
C MET A 1161 -13.16 -51.38 1.60
N ASN A 1162 -14.07 -52.26 1.99
CA ASN A 1162 -15.47 -51.92 2.25
C ASN A 1162 -15.65 -51.75 3.75
N LEU A 1163 -15.74 -50.51 4.21
CA LEU A 1163 -15.62 -50.14 5.62
C LEU A 1163 -16.91 -49.53 6.18
N THR A 1164 -17.14 -49.73 7.47
CA THR A 1164 -18.15 -49.02 8.26
C THR A 1164 -17.58 -48.67 9.64
N VAL A 1165 -18.12 -47.64 10.30
CA VAL A 1165 -17.75 -47.28 11.68
C VAL A 1165 -18.63 -48.08 12.65
N VAL A 1166 -18.02 -48.75 13.63
CA VAL A 1166 -18.75 -49.50 14.66
C VAL A 1166 -19.15 -48.57 15.80
N SER A 1167 -20.45 -48.52 16.08
CA SER A 1167 -21.05 -47.75 17.18
C SER A 1167 -22.17 -48.57 17.84
N SER A 1168 -22.12 -48.68 19.18
CA SER A 1168 -23.02 -49.51 20.00
C SER A 1168 -24.49 -49.10 19.93
N ASN A 1169 -24.78 -47.93 19.38
CA ASN A 1169 -26.15 -47.45 19.17
C ASN A 1169 -26.86 -48.06 17.95
N LYS A 1170 -26.26 -49.05 17.26
CA LYS A 1170 -26.93 -49.88 16.24
C LYS A 1170 -28.06 -50.80 16.78
N LEU A 1171 -28.31 -50.82 18.10
CA LEU A 1171 -29.29 -51.72 18.73
C LEU A 1171 -30.64 -51.09 19.12
N TYR A 1172 -30.90 -49.83 18.78
CA TYR A 1172 -32.22 -49.21 19.00
C TYR A 1172 -32.93 -48.87 17.67
N GLY A 1173 -33.33 -49.93 16.95
CA GLY A 1173 -34.54 -49.94 16.12
C GLY A 1173 -34.56 -49.07 14.86
N LEU A 1174 -33.74 -49.41 13.86
CA LEU A 1174 -34.04 -49.11 12.45
C LEU A 1174 -33.90 -50.40 11.62
N SER A 1175 -34.77 -51.37 11.93
CA SER A 1175 -35.10 -52.43 10.98
C SER A 1175 -36.27 -51.93 10.11
N ASP A 1176 -36.11 -52.06 8.80
CA ASP A 1176 -36.98 -51.60 7.71
C ASP A 1176 -36.83 -50.15 7.26
N CYS A 1177 -35.88 -49.95 6.35
CA CYS A 1177 -35.98 -48.95 5.29
C CYS A 1177 -35.78 -49.63 3.94
N SER A 1178 -36.81 -50.33 3.48
CA SER A 1178 -36.97 -50.66 2.07
C SER A 1178 -37.83 -49.56 1.40
N ASN A 1179 -37.15 -48.72 0.61
CA ASN A 1179 -37.71 -47.91 -0.50
C ASN A 1179 -38.46 -46.59 -0.14
N PRO A 1180 -38.78 -45.70 -1.11
CA PRO A 1180 -37.92 -44.63 -1.64
C PRO A 1180 -38.52 -43.21 -1.52
N PHE A 1181 -37.66 -42.18 -1.55
CA PHE A 1181 -37.92 -40.76 -1.88
C PHE A 1181 -39.02 -39.96 -1.13
N PHE A 1182 -38.60 -38.80 -0.59
CA PHE A 1182 -39.33 -37.52 -0.64
C PHE A 1182 -40.87 -37.54 -0.53
N ASP A 1183 -41.40 -37.28 0.66
CA ASP A 1183 -42.21 -36.10 1.01
C ASP A 1183 -43.01 -36.35 2.30
N GLY A 1184 -42.96 -35.39 3.22
CA GLY A 1184 -43.95 -35.21 4.28
C GLY A 1184 -44.03 -36.29 5.37
N CYS A 1185 -43.31 -36.10 6.49
CA CYS A 1185 -43.78 -36.58 7.78
C CYS A 1185 -43.68 -35.51 8.87
N VAL A 1186 -44.87 -34.99 9.16
CA VAL A 1186 -45.23 -34.20 10.34
C VAL A 1186 -44.95 -35.00 11.60
N VAL A 1187 -44.32 -34.33 12.57
CA VAL A 1187 -44.09 -34.75 13.96
C VAL A 1187 -45.34 -35.41 14.56
N GLN A 1188 -45.27 -36.70 14.88
CA GLN A 1188 -46.19 -37.31 15.84
C GLN A 1188 -45.62 -37.22 17.25
N LYS A 1189 -46.35 -36.48 18.09
CA LYS A 1189 -46.16 -36.22 19.52
C LYS A 1189 -45.82 -37.47 20.34
N PHE A 1190 -44.83 -37.35 21.23
CA PHE A 1190 -44.81 -38.10 22.50
C PHE A 1190 -45.23 -37.19 23.66
N ASN A 1191 -46.46 -37.38 24.12
CA ASN A 1191 -46.99 -36.85 25.37
C ASN A 1191 -46.31 -37.57 26.55
N ARG A 1192 -45.81 -36.80 27.52
CA ARG A 1192 -45.53 -37.30 28.88
C ARG A 1192 -46.82 -37.84 29.49
N LYS A 1193 -46.83 -39.13 29.87
CA LYS A 1193 -47.61 -39.61 31.01
C LYS A 1193 -46.67 -40.03 32.13
N LYS A 1194 -46.97 -39.49 33.31
CA LYS A 1194 -46.39 -39.79 34.61
C LYS A 1194 -46.61 -41.26 34.97
N ASP A 1195 -45.59 -41.88 35.56
CA ASP A 1195 -45.61 -42.71 36.77
C ASP A 1195 -44.59 -43.86 36.68
N GLY A 1196 -43.77 -43.98 37.72
CA GLY A 1196 -43.05 -45.23 38.05
C GLY A 1196 -41.61 -45.32 37.56
N VAL A 1197 -40.69 -45.21 38.51
CA VAL A 1197 -39.26 -45.55 38.38
C VAL A 1197 -39.09 -47.00 37.91
N HIS A 1198 -38.43 -47.20 36.77
CA HIS A 1198 -37.51 -48.33 36.56
C HIS A 1198 -36.36 -47.89 35.65
N SER A 1199 -35.18 -47.82 36.24
CA SER A 1199 -33.87 -47.56 35.63
C SER A 1199 -33.50 -48.65 34.61
N GLY A 1200 -33.34 -48.28 33.34
CA GLY A 1200 -32.66 -49.09 32.32
C GLY A 1200 -31.32 -48.44 31.98
N HIS A 1201 -30.21 -49.13 32.27
CA HIS A 1201 -28.85 -48.61 32.27
C HIS A 1201 -28.32 -48.22 30.88
N VAL A 1202 -27.90 -46.96 30.75
CA VAL A 1202 -26.91 -46.47 29.77
C VAL A 1202 -25.61 -46.24 30.56
N GLN A 1203 -24.48 -46.77 30.09
CA GLN A 1203 -23.19 -46.84 30.80
C GLN A 1203 -22.81 -45.51 31.50
N LYS A 1204 -22.65 -45.57 32.83
CA LYS A 1204 -21.93 -44.56 33.62
C LYS A 1204 -20.43 -44.89 33.55
N GLY A 1205 -19.59 -43.85 33.57
CA GLY A 1205 -18.14 -43.94 33.38
C GLY A 1205 -17.41 -44.91 34.32
N LEU A 1206 -16.13 -45.15 33.99
CA LEU A 1206 -15.15 -46.00 34.66
C LEU A 1206 -15.17 -45.88 36.21
N GLN A 1207 -16.06 -46.62 36.88
CA GLN A 1207 -16.00 -47.15 38.26
C GLN A 1207 -17.36 -47.75 38.69
N ASP A 1208 -17.97 -48.63 37.89
CA ASP A 1208 -19.15 -49.39 38.32
C ASP A 1208 -18.79 -50.89 38.49
N PRO A 1209 -18.94 -51.50 39.70
CA PRO A 1209 -18.65 -52.91 39.94
C PRO A 1209 -19.60 -53.91 39.24
N PHE A 1210 -20.60 -53.44 38.47
CA PHE A 1210 -21.63 -54.28 37.88
C PHE A 1210 -21.38 -54.75 36.43
N CYS A 1211 -20.22 -54.48 35.84
CA CYS A 1211 -19.76 -55.13 34.60
C CYS A 1211 -18.88 -56.37 34.84
N ILE A 1212 -19.23 -57.19 35.84
CA ILE A 1212 -18.89 -58.62 35.84
C ILE A 1212 -20.20 -59.37 35.60
N GLU A 1213 -20.61 -59.46 34.34
CA GLU A 1213 -21.44 -60.60 33.97
C GLU A 1213 -20.58 -61.86 34.13
N LYS A 1214 -21.10 -62.76 34.97
CA LYS A 1214 -20.50 -64.02 35.41
C LYS A 1214 -20.19 -65.03 34.30
N ASN A 1215 -20.22 -64.65 33.02
CA ASN A 1215 -19.76 -65.45 31.90
C ASN A 1215 -19.09 -64.50 30.89
N GLY A 1216 -17.75 -64.43 30.94
CA GLY A 1216 -16.98 -63.43 30.18
C GLY A 1216 -17.25 -63.45 28.68
N LYS A 1217 -17.70 -62.31 28.12
CA LYS A 1217 -17.65 -61.97 26.68
C LYS A 1217 -18.19 -60.56 26.26
N GLY A 1218 -18.37 -59.58 27.15
CA GLY A 1218 -18.83 -58.24 26.77
C GLY A 1218 -17.76 -57.14 26.89
N LYS A 1219 -17.21 -56.64 25.77
CA LYS A 1219 -16.37 -55.43 25.67
C LYS A 1219 -17.13 -54.40 24.80
N SER A 1220 -17.15 -53.10 25.15
CA SER A 1220 -17.74 -52.07 24.27
C SER A 1220 -16.91 -51.93 22.99
N GLN A 1221 -17.57 -51.91 21.83
CA GLN A 1221 -16.93 -51.98 20.51
C GLN A 1221 -17.06 -50.66 19.72
N ASP A 1222 -17.01 -49.50 20.37
CA ASP A 1222 -17.27 -48.21 19.71
C ASP A 1222 -16.01 -47.52 19.22
N GLY A 1223 -16.11 -46.76 18.13
CA GLY A 1223 -15.07 -45.84 17.67
C GLY A 1223 -13.92 -46.50 16.89
N TYR A 1224 -14.19 -47.63 16.21
CA TYR A 1224 -13.25 -48.22 15.26
C TYR A 1224 -13.93 -48.57 13.93
N THR A 1225 -13.10 -48.75 12.90
CA THR A 1225 -13.55 -49.07 11.54
C THR A 1225 -13.51 -50.57 11.29
N ALA A 1226 -14.59 -51.15 10.80
CA ALA A 1226 -14.69 -52.57 10.48
C ALA A 1226 -14.92 -52.81 8.99
N GLU A 1227 -14.23 -53.80 8.43
CA GLU A 1227 -14.50 -54.29 7.08
C GLU A 1227 -15.79 -55.12 7.07
N VAL A 1228 -16.77 -54.73 6.25
CA VAL A 1228 -18.11 -55.35 6.19
C VAL A 1228 -18.59 -55.51 4.75
N THR A 1229 -19.48 -56.47 4.50
CA THR A 1229 -19.98 -56.83 3.16
C THR A 1229 -21.46 -56.47 2.92
N GLY A 1230 -22.05 -55.64 3.78
CA GLY A 1230 -23.47 -55.23 3.73
C GLY A 1230 -23.74 -53.87 3.05
N PRO A 1231 -25.02 -53.44 2.92
CA PRO A 1231 -25.40 -52.18 2.27
C PRO A 1231 -24.90 -50.92 3.00
N GLU A 1232 -24.43 -51.06 4.24
CA GLU A 1232 -23.82 -49.98 5.03
C GLU A 1232 -22.30 -49.86 4.83
N ALA A 1233 -21.74 -50.64 3.90
CA ALA A 1233 -20.31 -50.65 3.62
C ALA A 1233 -19.95 -49.55 2.62
N VAL A 1234 -19.07 -48.64 3.03
CA VAL A 1234 -18.51 -47.60 2.17
C VAL A 1234 -17.21 -48.11 1.58
N ARG A 1235 -17.07 -48.05 0.25
CA ARG A 1235 -15.83 -48.39 -0.43
C ARG A 1235 -14.82 -47.25 -0.24
N VAL A 1236 -13.75 -47.55 0.50
CA VAL A 1236 -12.71 -46.61 0.93
C VAL A 1236 -11.36 -47.11 0.40
N LEU A 1237 -10.55 -46.24 -0.19
CA LEU A 1237 -9.15 -46.51 -0.51
C LEU A 1237 -8.30 -46.24 0.73
N VAL A 1238 -7.71 -47.28 1.30
CA VAL A 1238 -7.00 -47.27 2.58
C VAL A 1238 -5.49 -47.37 2.34
N ALA A 1239 -4.72 -46.53 3.03
CA ALA A 1239 -3.27 -46.70 3.12
C ALA A 1239 -2.95 -47.81 4.15
N THR A 1240 -2.50 -48.98 3.69
CA THR A 1240 -2.33 -50.17 4.54
C THR A 1240 -0.92 -50.31 5.11
N LYS A 1241 0.09 -49.72 4.46
CA LYS A 1241 1.48 -49.82 4.90
C LYS A 1241 2.34 -48.68 4.38
N ALA A 1242 3.04 -47.97 5.26
CA ALA A 1242 4.05 -46.99 4.84
C ALA A 1242 5.27 -47.70 4.21
N LYS A 1243 5.76 -47.18 3.09
CA LYS A 1243 6.94 -47.69 2.38
C LYS A 1243 8.21 -47.19 3.08
N PRO A 1244 9.18 -48.08 3.40
CA PRO A 1244 10.41 -47.65 4.05
C PRO A 1244 11.25 -46.78 3.12
N ASN A 1245 11.88 -45.75 3.68
CA ASN A 1245 12.78 -44.87 2.93
C ASN A 1245 14.05 -45.65 2.50
N ARG A 1246 14.53 -45.43 1.26
CA ARG A 1246 15.63 -46.22 0.65
C ARG A 1246 17.01 -45.93 1.25
N ASP A 1247 17.14 -44.90 2.09
CA ASP A 1247 18.42 -44.49 2.67
C ASP A 1247 18.36 -44.54 4.20
N LYS A 1248 18.79 -45.68 4.77
CA LYS A 1248 18.72 -45.93 6.22
C LYS A 1248 19.69 -45.05 7.03
N ASP A 1249 20.71 -44.48 6.39
CA ASP A 1249 21.80 -43.71 7.03
C ASP A 1249 21.68 -42.19 6.85
N SER A 1250 20.58 -41.71 6.27
CA SER A 1250 20.33 -40.28 6.09
C SER A 1250 20.27 -39.53 7.44
N PRO A 1251 21.00 -38.40 7.60
CA PRO A 1251 20.95 -37.55 8.79
C PRO A 1251 19.53 -37.10 9.16
N LEU A 1252 18.64 -37.01 8.16
CA LEU A 1252 17.25 -36.66 8.36
C LEU A 1252 16.53 -37.68 9.25
N ASN A 1253 16.80 -38.99 9.16
CA ASN A 1253 16.15 -39.98 10.03
C ASN A 1253 16.61 -39.85 11.50
N ARG A 1254 17.85 -39.44 11.76
CA ARG A 1254 18.35 -39.18 13.12
C ARG A 1254 17.87 -37.85 13.69
N GLU A 1255 17.68 -36.84 12.85
CA GLU A 1255 17.14 -35.52 13.23
C GLU A 1255 15.62 -35.58 13.44
N PHE A 1256 14.86 -36.24 12.56
CA PHE A 1256 13.39 -36.33 12.65
C PHE A 1256 12.93 -37.01 13.94
N TYR A 1257 13.61 -38.09 14.37
CA TYR A 1257 13.36 -38.74 15.66
C TYR A 1257 13.91 -37.99 16.87
N LYS A 1258 14.89 -37.08 16.69
CA LYS A 1258 15.40 -36.22 17.77
C LYS A 1258 14.53 -34.99 18.00
N ILE A 1259 13.86 -34.49 16.96
CA ILE A 1259 12.96 -33.34 17.02
C ILE A 1259 11.58 -33.74 17.54
N SER A 1260 11.12 -34.98 17.34
CA SER A 1260 9.82 -35.43 17.88
C SER A 1260 9.83 -35.78 19.38
N TRP A 1261 10.99 -35.84 20.03
CA TRP A 1261 11.15 -36.20 21.44
C TRP A 1261 11.74 -35.08 22.33
N ARG A 1262 12.01 -33.89 21.78
CA ARG A 1262 12.39 -32.67 22.51
C ARG A 1262 11.39 -31.57 22.24
#